data_AF-A0A962YMR6-F1
#
_entry.id   AF-A0A962YMR6-F1
#
_cell.length_a   1.000
_cell.length_b   1.000
_cell.length_c   1.000
_cell.angle_alpha   90.00
_cell.angle_beta   90.00
_cell.angle_gamma   90.00
#
_symmetry.space_group_name_H-M   'P 1'
#
loop_
_entity.id
_entity.type
_entity.pdbx_description
1 polymer ?
#
loop_
_entity_poly.entity_id
_entity_poly.type
_entity_poly.pdbx_seq_one_letter_code
_entity_poly.pdbx_strand_id
1 'polypeptide(L)'
;MFKLLALGIQPGEDPLAVRMQLQPLLKGDAATFADIFHRISINEQVVLSTNLPKEKAERLLEKLTDMGLKFRMDPMALSLTPLGGGEYTCPACGHRQPPRFDNTPDICERCGIVGRNYETASDLKRLVEIERRRLQAIKDQAEAKAAKSEQDKTREQYEKLRALAQRQVEKELGITPMTRLKAKLNALRERRILLPIVGIGGSTAGLIGVGLLLWQFVFAPPKTVATPAGSKVPQSSGLQITVKPVPDAVFKVEGATPSATPVGVDAEGVGAPGATVAAVNAPLGTTPDARSATGGATPATEEVNAPLSGSASPPPPQSLLDASQLALAHLAVESANGQRAAGDAAQLPVRDPQIMNQLALYQLAIDDVAAATDSAERAVAWLGNQDNPSSNRQLDQFNRFQVDIRARIASQHFNRQEPAIAQTQWFQATNLANSIVTPAERAQAFSKLARTLHEVQASTAKDYFGRALETARLVADPMSQVVALSAVGRDLARTDRRQQSQDLFSRATLAAEAIKDPGDHLVALAILAKHRAEGGDTTTAKSLLSTLAKQMESFRGQFPEALAQHRAEAFSALALNLAILRETAAARSEFAAAFFQVEALTEPAMRANALLYVARDIALAGDRQAAAKLAAAATPKD
;
A
#
# COMPACT_ATOMS: atom_id res chain seq x y z
N MET A 1 0.57 -43.71 -12.01
CA MET A 1 -0.45 -43.68 -10.94
C MET A 1 -0.70 -42.24 -10.54
N PHE A 2 -1.95 -41.88 -10.21
CA PHE A 2 -2.40 -40.51 -9.95
C PHE A 2 -3.10 -40.38 -8.59
N LYS A 3 -3.11 -39.15 -8.05
CA LYS A 3 -3.96 -38.72 -6.93
C LYS A 3 -4.98 -37.71 -7.46
N LEU A 4 -6.18 -37.74 -6.86
CA LEU A 4 -7.21 -36.73 -7.07
C LEU A 4 -7.24 -35.79 -5.88
N LEU A 5 -7.10 -34.49 -6.16
CA LEU A 5 -7.17 -33.40 -5.19
C LEU A 5 -8.45 -32.61 -5.40
N ALA A 6 -9.34 -32.60 -4.41
CA ALA A 6 -10.40 -31.61 -4.33
C ALA A 6 -9.79 -30.24 -3.99
N LEU A 7 -10.29 -29.20 -4.64
CA LEU A 7 -9.83 -27.80 -4.50
C LEU A 7 -10.93 -26.85 -4.01
N GLY A 8 -12.16 -27.34 -3.84
CA GLY A 8 -13.33 -26.51 -3.53
C GLY A 8 -14.60 -26.98 -4.24
N ILE A 9 -15.71 -26.29 -3.97
CA ILE A 9 -16.97 -26.44 -4.70
C ILE A 9 -17.02 -25.41 -5.84
N GLN A 10 -17.73 -25.69 -6.94
CA GLN A 10 -17.89 -24.75 -8.05
C GLN A 10 -18.82 -23.58 -7.67
N PRO A 11 -18.60 -22.36 -8.18
CA PRO A 11 -19.41 -21.21 -7.78
C PRO A 11 -20.83 -21.32 -8.32
N GLY A 12 -21.83 -21.33 -7.44
CA GLY A 12 -23.26 -21.43 -7.79
C GLY A 12 -23.89 -22.79 -7.53
N GLU A 13 -23.10 -23.80 -7.17
CA GLU A 13 -23.58 -25.15 -6.81
C GLU A 13 -23.94 -25.24 -5.32
N ASP A 14 -25.01 -25.98 -5.00
CA ASP A 14 -25.46 -26.18 -3.62
C ASP A 14 -24.55 -27.18 -2.87
N PRO A 15 -23.86 -26.76 -1.79
CA PRO A 15 -23.01 -27.66 -1.01
C PRO A 15 -23.74 -28.88 -0.44
N LEU A 16 -25.04 -28.79 -0.15
CA LEU A 16 -25.82 -29.93 0.36
C LEU A 16 -26.08 -30.97 -0.73
N ALA A 17 -26.46 -30.54 -1.95
CA ALA A 17 -26.55 -31.42 -3.11
C ALA A 17 -25.22 -32.11 -3.44
N VAL A 18 -24.11 -31.36 -3.49
CA VAL A 18 -22.76 -31.90 -3.73
C VAL A 18 -22.35 -32.90 -2.64
N ARG A 19 -22.69 -32.63 -1.38
CA ARG A 19 -22.45 -33.55 -0.25
C ARG A 19 -23.16 -34.89 -0.42
N MET A 20 -24.45 -34.88 -0.76
CA MET A 20 -25.23 -36.10 -0.94
C MET A 20 -24.71 -36.95 -2.10
N GLN A 21 -24.24 -36.31 -3.19
CA GLN A 21 -23.70 -37.01 -4.36
C GLN A 21 -22.27 -37.55 -4.12
N LEU A 22 -21.44 -36.86 -3.32
CA LEU A 22 -20.07 -37.30 -3.01
C LEU A 22 -20.03 -38.42 -1.95
N GLN A 23 -20.95 -38.43 -0.99
CA GLN A 23 -20.98 -39.39 0.12
C GLN A 23 -20.89 -40.88 -0.29
N PRO A 24 -21.64 -41.38 -1.30
CA PRO A 24 -21.53 -42.79 -1.72
C PRO A 24 -20.24 -43.14 -2.49
N LEU A 25 -19.43 -42.15 -2.88
CA LEU A 25 -18.22 -42.34 -3.70
C LEU A 25 -16.93 -42.42 -2.88
N LEU A 26 -16.95 -41.94 -1.63
CA LEU A 26 -15.81 -41.99 -0.72
C LEU A 26 -15.96 -43.15 0.27
N LYS A 27 -14.87 -43.90 0.48
CA LYS A 27 -14.83 -44.98 1.46
C LYS A 27 -14.38 -44.43 2.81
N GLY A 28 -15.28 -44.44 3.78
CA GLY A 28 -15.02 -44.02 5.16
C GLY A 28 -16.30 -44.12 6.00
N ASP A 29 -16.17 -43.90 7.30
CA ASP A 29 -17.29 -43.67 8.19
C ASP A 29 -17.85 -42.24 8.01
N ALA A 30 -19.06 -41.99 8.52
CA ALA A 30 -19.75 -40.73 8.31
C ALA A 30 -19.04 -39.52 8.94
N ALA A 31 -18.24 -39.71 10.01
CA ALA A 31 -17.49 -38.63 10.64
C ALA A 31 -16.27 -38.23 9.79
N THR A 32 -15.49 -39.21 9.30
CA THR A 32 -14.37 -38.95 8.39
C THR A 32 -14.82 -38.32 7.07
N PHE A 33 -15.99 -38.72 6.54
CA PHE A 33 -16.58 -38.04 5.37
C PHE A 33 -16.99 -36.59 5.69
N ALA A 34 -17.55 -36.32 6.87
CA ALA A 34 -17.94 -34.97 7.26
C ALA A 34 -16.73 -34.02 7.38
N ASP A 35 -15.61 -34.47 7.95
CA ASP A 35 -14.34 -33.71 8.00
C ASP A 35 -13.81 -33.41 6.59
N ILE A 36 -13.67 -34.45 5.75
CA ILE A 36 -13.21 -34.32 4.36
C ILE A 36 -14.08 -33.34 3.59
N PHE A 37 -15.41 -33.43 3.73
CA PHE A 37 -16.34 -32.55 3.03
C PHE A 37 -16.31 -31.11 3.55
N HIS A 38 -16.18 -30.91 4.86
CA HIS A 38 -16.03 -29.58 5.47
C HIS A 38 -14.79 -28.87 4.93
N ARG A 39 -13.64 -29.56 4.91
CA ARG A 39 -12.37 -29.05 4.38
C ARG A 39 -12.44 -28.69 2.90
N ILE A 40 -13.15 -29.49 2.10
CA ILE A 40 -13.44 -29.17 0.69
C ILE A 40 -14.35 -27.94 0.57
N SER A 41 -15.35 -27.79 1.45
CA SER A 41 -16.30 -26.66 1.42
C SER A 41 -15.61 -25.32 1.70
N ILE A 42 -14.56 -25.31 2.53
CA ILE A 42 -13.72 -24.12 2.80
C ILE A 42 -12.59 -23.91 1.74
N ASN A 43 -12.60 -24.66 0.64
CA ASN A 43 -11.59 -24.64 -0.44
C ASN A 43 -10.18 -25.07 0.01
N GLU A 44 -10.05 -25.91 1.05
CA GLU A 44 -8.78 -26.56 1.38
C GLU A 44 -8.46 -27.66 0.35
N GLN A 45 -7.16 -27.94 0.11
CA GLN A 45 -6.75 -28.98 -0.82
C GLN A 45 -6.79 -30.37 -0.17
N VAL A 46 -7.78 -31.19 -0.52
CA VAL A 46 -7.97 -32.52 0.10
C VAL A 46 -7.71 -33.64 -0.90
N VAL A 47 -6.85 -34.59 -0.54
CA VAL A 47 -6.58 -35.80 -1.34
C VAL A 47 -7.74 -36.78 -1.15
N LEU A 48 -8.58 -36.95 -2.19
CA LEU A 48 -9.71 -37.89 -2.14
C LEU A 48 -9.34 -39.34 -2.44
N SER A 49 -8.35 -39.54 -3.31
CA SER A 49 -7.89 -40.88 -3.66
C SER A 49 -6.44 -40.82 -4.11
N THR A 50 -5.71 -41.87 -3.77
CA THR A 50 -4.33 -42.11 -4.16
C THR A 50 -4.23 -43.37 -5.01
N ASN A 51 -3.12 -43.49 -5.75
CA ASN A 51 -2.73 -44.68 -6.50
C ASN A 51 -3.73 -45.13 -7.60
N LEU A 52 -4.32 -44.18 -8.32
CA LEU A 52 -5.27 -44.46 -9.41
C LEU A 52 -4.56 -44.69 -10.77
N PRO A 53 -4.99 -45.69 -11.57
CA PRO A 53 -4.66 -45.77 -13.00
C PRO A 53 -5.21 -44.58 -13.79
N LYS A 54 -4.51 -44.15 -14.84
CA LYS A 54 -4.83 -42.93 -15.61
C LYS A 54 -6.29 -42.88 -16.07
N GLU A 55 -6.72 -43.91 -16.81
CA GLU A 55 -8.07 -44.06 -17.35
C GLU A 55 -9.17 -44.10 -16.27
N LYS A 56 -8.82 -44.46 -15.03
CA LYS A 56 -9.76 -44.47 -13.90
C LYS A 56 -9.82 -43.10 -13.23
N ALA A 57 -8.69 -42.40 -13.14
CA ALA A 57 -8.62 -41.03 -12.65
C ALA A 57 -9.33 -40.04 -13.59
N GLU A 58 -9.17 -40.19 -14.91
CA GLU A 58 -9.85 -39.35 -15.92
C GLU A 58 -11.37 -39.54 -15.90
N ARG A 59 -11.86 -40.79 -15.89
CA ARG A 59 -13.31 -41.10 -15.74
C ARG A 59 -13.90 -40.68 -14.39
N LEU A 60 -13.08 -40.54 -13.35
CA LEU A 60 -13.52 -39.97 -12.07
C LEU A 60 -13.54 -38.45 -12.14
N LEU A 61 -12.56 -37.81 -12.78
CA LEU A 61 -12.46 -36.36 -12.93
C LEU A 61 -13.65 -35.78 -13.69
N GLU A 62 -14.10 -36.42 -14.77
CA GLU A 62 -15.31 -36.04 -15.52
C GLU A 62 -16.55 -36.04 -14.61
N LYS A 63 -16.89 -37.21 -14.04
CA LYS A 63 -18.03 -37.36 -13.11
C LYS A 63 -17.96 -36.41 -11.90
N LEU A 64 -16.78 -36.21 -11.33
CA LEU A 64 -16.58 -35.34 -10.17
C LEU A 64 -16.71 -33.86 -10.52
N THR A 65 -16.44 -33.47 -11.77
CA THR A 65 -16.67 -32.11 -12.28
C THR A 65 -18.15 -31.85 -12.52
N ASP A 66 -18.87 -32.85 -13.06
CA ASP A 66 -20.33 -32.78 -13.29
C ASP A 66 -21.14 -32.66 -11.98
N MET A 67 -20.63 -33.19 -10.86
CA MET A 67 -21.20 -33.03 -9.51
C MET A 67 -20.80 -31.69 -8.86
N GLY A 68 -20.50 -30.64 -9.63
CA GLY A 68 -20.32 -29.28 -9.11
C GLY A 68 -19.06 -29.03 -8.29
N LEU A 69 -18.00 -29.80 -8.50
CA LEU A 69 -16.85 -29.87 -7.59
C LEU A 69 -15.54 -29.53 -8.35
N LYS A 70 -14.63 -28.77 -7.73
CA LYS A 70 -13.34 -28.37 -8.34
C LYS A 70 -12.25 -29.40 -8.03
N PHE A 71 -11.58 -29.90 -9.07
CA PHE A 71 -10.58 -30.96 -8.95
C PHE A 71 -9.28 -30.72 -9.71
N ARG A 72 -8.20 -31.34 -9.23
CA ARG A 72 -6.93 -31.50 -9.95
C ARG A 72 -6.44 -32.94 -9.85
N MET A 73 -5.97 -33.49 -10.97
CA MET A 73 -5.32 -34.78 -11.03
C MET A 73 -3.80 -34.60 -11.06
N ASP A 74 -3.09 -35.07 -10.03
CA ASP A 74 -1.63 -35.01 -9.97
C ASP A 74 -1.03 -36.43 -10.15
N PRO A 75 0.06 -36.62 -10.89
CA PRO A 75 0.80 -37.87 -10.88
C PRO A 75 1.44 -38.11 -9.50
N MET A 76 1.36 -39.35 -8.99
CA MET A 76 1.84 -39.73 -7.65
C MET A 76 3.27 -40.26 -7.60
N ALA A 77 3.87 -40.57 -8.75
CA ALA A 77 5.24 -41.04 -8.82
C ALA A 77 5.98 -40.30 -9.93
N LEU A 78 6.97 -39.50 -9.53
CA LEU A 78 8.18 -39.28 -10.32
C LEU A 78 9.05 -40.52 -10.13
N SER A 79 8.81 -41.56 -10.92
CA SER A 79 9.71 -42.71 -11.04
C SER A 79 10.12 -42.87 -12.50
N LEU A 80 11.34 -42.48 -12.82
CA LEU A 80 11.97 -42.76 -14.10
C LEU A 80 12.24 -44.26 -14.21
N THR A 81 11.47 -44.94 -15.06
CA THR A 81 11.94 -46.14 -15.77
C THR A 81 11.76 -45.90 -17.27
N PRO A 82 12.71 -46.32 -18.12
CA PRO A 82 13.02 -45.58 -19.33
C PRO A 82 12.06 -45.89 -20.48
N LEU A 83 11.52 -44.82 -21.09
CA LEU A 83 10.99 -44.85 -22.45
C LEU A 83 11.91 -44.01 -23.36
N GLY A 84 12.94 -44.66 -23.90
CA GLY A 84 13.81 -44.13 -24.95
C GLY A 84 14.86 -43.12 -24.47
N GLY A 85 16.13 -43.37 -24.82
CA GLY A 85 17.18 -42.38 -24.64
C GLY A 85 17.03 -41.23 -25.65
N GLY A 86 16.52 -40.09 -25.19
CA GLY A 86 16.58 -38.83 -25.93
C GLY A 86 17.77 -37.99 -25.46
N GLU A 87 18.65 -37.60 -26.37
CA GLU A 87 19.67 -36.57 -26.10
C GLU A 87 18.99 -35.25 -25.73
N TYR A 88 19.36 -34.65 -24.60
CA TYR A 88 18.94 -33.29 -24.29
C TYR A 88 19.73 -32.31 -25.17
N THR A 89 19.01 -31.49 -25.95
CA THR A 89 19.59 -30.44 -26.79
C THR A 89 19.31 -29.09 -26.16
N CYS A 90 20.36 -28.33 -25.81
CA CYS A 90 20.21 -27.02 -25.18
C CYS A 90 19.51 -26.02 -26.11
N PRO A 91 18.40 -25.39 -25.71
CA PRO A 91 17.63 -24.45 -26.56
C PRO A 91 18.38 -23.13 -26.85
N ALA A 92 19.42 -22.81 -26.09
CA ALA A 92 20.18 -21.57 -26.25
C ALA A 92 21.41 -21.68 -27.16
N CYS A 93 22.00 -22.87 -27.32
CA CYS A 93 23.24 -23.06 -28.08
C CYS A 93 23.28 -24.32 -28.95
N GLY A 94 22.22 -25.13 -28.97
CA GLY A 94 22.12 -26.36 -29.77
C GLY A 94 23.02 -27.51 -29.32
N HIS A 95 23.73 -27.38 -28.19
CA HIS A 95 24.61 -28.44 -27.67
C HIS A 95 23.80 -29.65 -27.19
N ARG A 96 24.19 -30.84 -27.66
CA ARG A 96 23.62 -32.13 -27.24
C ARG A 96 24.46 -32.72 -26.11
N GLN A 97 23.77 -33.16 -25.06
CA GLN A 97 24.37 -33.83 -23.90
C GLN A 97 23.39 -34.90 -23.37
N PRO A 98 23.88 -35.95 -22.68
CA PRO A 98 22.99 -36.87 -21.99
C PRO A 98 22.17 -36.11 -20.92
N PRO A 99 20.87 -36.39 -20.76
CA PRO A 99 20.05 -35.74 -19.73
C PRO A 99 20.54 -36.12 -18.33
N ARG A 100 20.46 -35.20 -17.35
CA ARG A 100 20.83 -35.52 -15.96
C ARG A 100 19.65 -36.15 -15.23
N PHE A 101 19.94 -37.20 -14.46
CA PHE A 101 18.93 -38.02 -13.78
C PHE A 101 18.76 -37.71 -12.30
N ASP A 102 19.53 -36.75 -11.77
CA ASP A 102 19.73 -36.47 -10.34
C ASP A 102 18.85 -35.33 -9.79
N ASN A 103 17.72 -35.05 -10.45
CA ASN A 103 16.75 -34.00 -10.11
C ASN A 103 17.34 -32.56 -10.07
N THR A 104 18.61 -32.38 -10.42
CA THR A 104 19.23 -31.07 -10.61
C THR A 104 18.71 -30.41 -11.90
N PRO A 105 18.87 -29.10 -12.08
CA PRO A 105 18.47 -28.44 -13.33
C PRO A 105 19.39 -28.86 -14.48
N ASP A 106 18.83 -29.10 -15.68
CA ASP A 106 19.59 -29.41 -16.89
C ASP A 106 20.42 -28.20 -17.37
N ILE A 107 21.54 -27.98 -16.70
CA ILE A 107 22.56 -26.99 -17.04
C ILE A 107 23.29 -27.50 -18.29
N CYS A 108 23.31 -26.69 -19.34
CA CYS A 108 24.11 -26.98 -20.51
C CYS A 108 25.60 -26.89 -20.18
N GLU A 109 26.36 -27.97 -20.38
CA GLU A 109 27.78 -28.05 -20.05
C GLU A 109 28.64 -27.10 -20.91
N ARG A 110 28.12 -26.69 -22.08
CA ARG A 110 28.80 -25.76 -23.00
C ARG A 110 28.53 -24.28 -22.72
N CYS A 111 27.35 -23.90 -22.21
CA CYS A 111 26.97 -22.49 -22.05
C CYS A 111 26.40 -22.11 -20.66
N GLY A 112 26.33 -23.04 -19.72
CA GLY A 112 25.85 -22.81 -18.35
C GLY A 112 24.34 -22.54 -18.22
N ILE A 113 23.57 -22.56 -19.32
CA ILE A 113 22.15 -22.21 -19.31
C ILE A 113 21.30 -23.39 -18.82
N VAL A 114 20.46 -23.13 -17.83
CA VAL A 114 19.47 -24.06 -17.28
C VAL A 114 18.28 -24.20 -18.24
N GLY A 115 18.10 -25.37 -18.85
CA GLY A 115 17.04 -25.63 -19.83
C GLY A 115 15.64 -25.38 -19.30
N ARG A 116 15.32 -25.97 -18.14
CA ARG A 116 13.98 -25.93 -17.51
C ARG A 116 13.45 -24.51 -17.23
N ASN A 117 14.34 -23.52 -17.12
CA ASN A 117 13.98 -22.13 -16.84
C ASN A 117 14.09 -21.22 -18.08
N TYR A 118 14.67 -21.70 -19.19
CA TYR A 118 14.98 -20.88 -20.36
C TYR A 118 13.72 -20.49 -21.13
N GLU A 119 12.86 -21.46 -21.44
CA GLU A 119 11.61 -21.24 -22.18
C GLU A 119 10.68 -20.31 -21.39
N THR A 120 10.39 -20.64 -20.13
CA THR A 120 9.56 -19.83 -19.22
C THR A 120 10.09 -18.41 -19.03
N ALA A 121 11.41 -18.21 -18.93
CA ALA A 121 11.99 -16.87 -18.83
C ALA A 121 11.98 -16.11 -20.15
N SER A 122 12.05 -16.80 -21.30
CA SER A 122 11.97 -16.19 -22.62
C SER A 122 10.56 -15.72 -22.96
N ASP A 123 9.53 -16.51 -22.61
CA ASP A 123 8.12 -16.13 -22.78
C ASP A 123 7.73 -14.99 -21.84
N LEU A 124 8.18 -15.03 -20.58
CA LEU A 124 7.91 -13.94 -19.64
C LEU A 124 8.58 -12.62 -20.08
N LYS A 125 9.79 -12.68 -20.64
CA LYS A 125 10.44 -11.51 -21.28
C LYS A 125 9.67 -11.01 -22.50
N ARG A 126 9.17 -11.91 -23.35
CA ARG A 126 8.35 -11.56 -24.53
C ARG A 126 7.05 -10.87 -24.12
N LEU A 127 6.36 -11.35 -23.07
CA LEU A 127 5.14 -10.76 -22.54
C LEU A 127 5.39 -9.37 -21.92
N VAL A 128 6.46 -9.21 -21.13
CA VAL A 128 6.87 -7.91 -20.57
C VAL A 128 7.18 -6.90 -21.67
N GLU A 129 7.87 -7.31 -22.74
CA GLU A 129 8.19 -6.44 -23.88
C GLU A 129 6.94 -6.05 -24.70
N ILE A 130 5.95 -6.93 -24.82
CA ILE A 130 4.65 -6.60 -25.42
C ILE A 130 3.91 -5.54 -24.59
N GLU A 131 3.80 -5.72 -23.27
CA GLU A 131 3.08 -4.77 -22.42
C GLU A 131 3.83 -3.42 -22.30
N ARG A 132 5.17 -3.44 -22.33
CA ARG A 132 5.99 -2.22 -22.42
C ARG A 132 5.67 -1.40 -23.67
N ARG A 133 5.53 -2.04 -24.84
CA ARG A 133 5.15 -1.36 -26.09
C ARG A 133 3.73 -0.81 -26.03
N ARG A 134 2.81 -1.53 -25.40
CA ARG A 134 1.43 -1.06 -25.18
C ARG A 134 1.39 0.19 -24.30
N LEU A 135 2.13 0.20 -23.19
CA LEU A 135 2.24 1.36 -22.29
C LEU A 135 2.91 2.56 -22.99
N GLN A 136 3.94 2.34 -23.80
CA GLN A 136 4.55 3.39 -24.60
C GLN A 136 3.54 4.00 -25.59
N ALA A 137 2.79 3.18 -26.33
CA ALA A 137 1.77 3.68 -27.25
C ALA A 137 0.66 4.49 -26.54
N ILE A 138 0.26 4.12 -25.32
CA ILE A 138 -0.68 4.89 -24.50
C ILE A 138 -0.07 6.24 -24.09
N LYS A 139 1.22 6.25 -23.71
CA LYS A 139 1.96 7.48 -23.35
C LYS A 139 2.08 8.42 -24.56
N ASP A 140 2.48 7.91 -25.72
CA ASP A 140 2.61 8.67 -26.96
C ASP A 140 1.26 9.27 -27.39
N GLN A 141 0.15 8.54 -27.22
CA GLN A 141 -1.21 9.06 -27.45
C GLN A 141 -1.61 10.16 -26.46
N ALA A 142 -1.18 10.07 -25.20
CA ALA A 142 -1.44 11.12 -24.20
C ALA A 142 -0.62 12.39 -24.50
N GLU A 143 0.65 12.23 -24.86
CA GLU A 143 1.54 13.33 -25.26
C GLU A 143 1.04 14.01 -26.55
N ALA A 144 0.61 13.26 -27.56
CA ALA A 144 0.01 13.81 -28.78
C ALA A 144 -1.29 14.60 -28.50
N LYS A 145 -2.13 14.14 -27.56
CA LYS A 145 -3.34 14.88 -27.13
C LYS A 145 -2.98 16.16 -26.36
N ALA A 146 -1.96 16.12 -25.51
CA ALA A 146 -1.48 17.29 -24.78
C ALA A 146 -0.89 18.35 -25.73
N ALA A 147 -0.01 17.94 -26.64
CA ALA A 147 0.58 18.82 -27.65
C ALA A 147 -0.48 19.48 -28.55
N LYS A 148 -1.52 18.73 -28.94
CA LYS A 148 -2.65 19.30 -29.69
C LYS A 148 -3.41 20.36 -28.87
N SER A 149 -3.69 20.09 -27.59
CA SER A 149 -4.35 21.07 -26.70
C SER A 149 -3.51 22.35 -26.52
N GLU A 150 -2.19 22.25 -26.52
CA GLU A 150 -1.28 23.40 -26.44
C GLU A 150 -1.25 24.20 -27.77
N GLN A 151 -1.28 23.53 -28.92
CA GLN A 151 -1.46 24.17 -30.23
C GLN A 151 -2.80 24.90 -30.34
N ASP A 152 -3.89 24.29 -29.85
CA ASP A 152 -5.21 24.92 -29.85
C ASP A 152 -5.24 26.20 -28.98
N LYS A 153 -4.58 26.18 -27.80
CA LYS A 153 -4.44 27.36 -26.92
C LYS A 153 -3.60 28.49 -27.55
N THR A 154 -2.47 28.15 -28.17
CA THR A 154 -1.60 29.16 -28.81
C THR A 154 -2.28 29.78 -30.04
N ARG A 155 -3.03 28.98 -30.80
CA ARG A 155 -3.92 29.47 -31.87
C ARG A 155 -4.97 30.44 -31.33
N GLU A 156 -5.66 30.09 -30.25
CA GLU A 156 -6.69 30.96 -29.64
C GLU A 156 -6.10 32.29 -29.12
N GLN A 157 -4.89 32.26 -28.54
CA GLN A 157 -4.14 33.46 -28.16
C GLN A 157 -3.80 34.33 -29.37
N TYR A 158 -3.33 33.75 -30.47
CA TYR A 158 -3.00 34.47 -31.69
C TYR A 158 -4.24 35.06 -32.38
N GLU A 159 -5.37 34.36 -32.36
CA GLU A 159 -6.67 34.86 -32.82
C GLU A 159 -7.16 36.05 -31.95
N LYS A 160 -6.97 35.99 -30.62
CA LYS A 160 -7.23 37.13 -29.72
C LYS A 160 -6.34 38.34 -30.02
N LEU A 161 -5.04 38.14 -30.26
CA LEU A 161 -4.12 39.21 -30.65
C LEU A 161 -4.52 39.86 -31.99
N ARG A 162 -4.90 39.05 -32.99
CA ARG A 162 -5.43 39.55 -34.27
C ARG A 162 -6.71 40.38 -34.09
N ALA A 163 -7.63 39.94 -33.24
CA ALA A 163 -8.86 40.67 -32.94
C ALA A 163 -8.57 42.02 -32.23
N LEU A 164 -7.53 42.11 -31.39
CA LEU A 164 -7.08 43.37 -30.79
C LEU A 164 -6.44 44.30 -31.82
N ALA A 165 -5.54 43.79 -32.68
CA ALA A 165 -4.92 44.58 -33.74
C ALA A 165 -5.96 45.14 -34.73
N GLN A 166 -6.95 44.33 -35.14
CA GLN A 166 -8.07 44.79 -35.96
C GLN A 166 -8.85 45.93 -35.30
N ARG A 167 -9.13 45.84 -33.98
CA ARG A 167 -9.81 46.90 -33.22
C ARG A 167 -8.97 48.18 -33.09
N GLN A 168 -7.65 48.11 -33.16
CA GLN A 168 -6.78 49.29 -33.18
C GLN A 168 -6.84 49.98 -34.55
N VAL A 169 -6.66 49.22 -35.64
CA VAL A 169 -6.81 49.73 -37.01
C VAL A 169 -8.19 50.33 -37.27
N GLU A 170 -9.26 49.75 -36.72
CA GLU A 170 -10.62 50.30 -36.82
C GLU A 170 -10.82 51.62 -36.08
N LYS A 171 -10.08 51.87 -34.99
CA LYS A 171 -10.08 53.16 -34.28
C LYS A 171 -9.34 54.23 -35.09
N GLU A 172 -8.21 53.87 -35.69
CA GLU A 172 -7.41 54.80 -36.51
C GLU A 172 -8.11 55.15 -37.84
N LEU A 173 -8.87 54.21 -38.42
CA LEU A 173 -9.68 54.42 -39.62
C LEU A 173 -11.08 55.00 -39.34
N GLY A 174 -11.42 55.32 -38.08
CA GLY A 174 -12.70 55.95 -37.72
C GLY A 174 -13.97 55.13 -38.01
N ILE A 175 -13.85 53.80 -38.11
CA ILE A 175 -14.94 52.93 -38.59
C ILE A 175 -15.94 52.67 -37.45
N THR A 176 -17.02 53.46 -37.41
CA THR A 176 -18.07 53.36 -36.39
C THR A 176 -18.90 52.06 -36.49
N PRO A 177 -19.53 51.57 -35.41
CA PRO A 177 -20.39 50.37 -35.47
C PRO A 177 -21.55 50.50 -36.47
N MET A 178 -21.99 51.73 -36.78
CA MET A 178 -23.02 52.00 -37.79
C MET A 178 -22.53 51.78 -39.23
N THR A 179 -21.24 51.99 -39.55
CA THR A 179 -20.71 51.66 -40.88
C THR A 179 -20.52 50.16 -41.04
N ARG A 180 -20.11 49.43 -40.00
CA ARG A 180 -20.14 47.95 -39.96
C ARG A 180 -21.56 47.39 -40.18
N LEU A 181 -22.56 47.97 -39.51
CA LEU A 181 -23.96 47.53 -39.67
C LEU A 181 -24.46 47.83 -41.09
N LYS A 182 -24.20 49.02 -41.65
CA LYS A 182 -24.51 49.36 -43.04
C LYS A 182 -23.80 48.46 -44.05
N ALA A 183 -22.52 48.14 -43.84
CA ALA A 183 -21.77 47.24 -44.72
C ALA A 183 -22.33 45.81 -44.70
N LYS A 184 -22.69 45.28 -43.53
CA LYS A 184 -23.38 43.98 -43.41
C LYS A 184 -24.78 44.02 -44.02
N LEU A 185 -25.54 45.10 -43.84
CA LEU A 185 -26.86 45.26 -44.47
C LEU A 185 -26.75 45.32 -46.00
N ASN A 186 -25.76 46.03 -46.54
CA ASN A 186 -25.53 46.10 -47.99
C ASN A 186 -25.08 44.74 -48.55
N ALA A 187 -24.15 44.05 -47.91
CA ALA A 187 -23.73 42.71 -48.31
C ALA A 187 -24.87 41.66 -48.22
N LEU A 188 -25.84 41.85 -47.32
CA LEU A 188 -27.08 41.05 -47.26
C LEU A 188 -28.09 41.48 -48.32
N ARG A 189 -28.15 42.76 -48.68
CA ARG A 189 -29.06 43.34 -49.69
C ARG A 189 -28.64 42.97 -51.13
N GLU A 190 -27.34 42.82 -51.37
CA GLU A 190 -26.78 42.33 -52.65
C GLU A 190 -26.97 40.82 -52.85
N ARG A 191 -27.25 40.07 -51.77
CA ARG A 191 -27.42 38.60 -51.82
C ARG A 191 -28.84 38.16 -52.15
N ARG A 192 -29.43 38.77 -53.19
CA ARG A 192 -30.78 38.47 -53.67
C ARG A 192 -30.73 37.31 -54.68
N ILE A 193 -31.64 36.33 -54.52
CA ILE A 193 -31.91 35.17 -55.42
C ILE A 193 -30.73 34.14 -55.46
N LEU A 194 -30.86 32.81 -55.37
CA LEU A 194 -31.98 31.84 -55.41
C LEU A 194 -31.95 30.87 -54.20
N LEU A 195 -33.13 30.48 -53.70
CA LEU A 195 -33.35 29.25 -52.93
C LEU A 195 -34.43 28.45 -53.67
N PRO A 196 -34.20 27.19 -54.07
CA PRO A 196 -35.28 26.32 -54.55
C PRO A 196 -36.13 25.84 -53.37
N ILE A 197 -37.45 26.01 -53.51
CA ILE A 197 -38.47 25.54 -52.58
C ILE A 197 -38.92 24.14 -53.01
N VAL A 198 -38.71 23.11 -52.19
CA VAL A 198 -39.55 21.90 -51.99
C VAL A 198 -39.11 21.30 -50.64
N GLY A 199 -39.94 20.81 -49.71
CA GLY A 199 -41.40 20.72 -49.69
C GLY A 199 -41.89 19.35 -49.23
N ILE A 200 -42.38 19.28 -47.98
CA ILE A 200 -43.40 18.34 -47.48
C ILE A 200 -43.01 16.84 -47.32
N GLY A 201 -43.32 16.27 -46.14
CA GLY A 201 -44.01 14.96 -46.10
C GLY A 201 -43.39 13.81 -45.29
N GLY A 202 -44.07 13.43 -44.20
CA GLY A 202 -44.58 12.07 -44.00
C GLY A 202 -43.62 10.87 -43.82
N SER A 203 -43.41 10.50 -42.55
CA SER A 203 -43.56 9.14 -42.00
C SER A 203 -42.76 7.91 -42.53
N THR A 204 -42.26 7.15 -41.55
CA THR A 204 -42.01 5.68 -41.51
C THR A 204 -40.56 5.14 -41.50
N ALA A 205 -40.35 4.22 -40.55
CA ALA A 205 -39.43 3.07 -40.51
C ALA A 205 -37.90 3.23 -40.63
N GLY A 206 -37.19 2.58 -39.69
CA GLY A 206 -35.92 1.89 -39.96
C GLY A 206 -34.63 2.71 -39.82
N LEU A 207 -34.06 2.76 -38.61
CA LEU A 207 -32.64 3.11 -38.44
C LEU A 207 -31.75 1.86 -38.58
N ILE A 208 -31.28 1.61 -39.80
CA ILE A 208 -30.09 0.79 -40.06
C ILE A 208 -29.09 1.68 -40.83
N GLY A 209 -27.82 1.63 -40.43
CA GLY A 209 -26.80 2.56 -40.90
C GLY A 209 -26.36 2.32 -42.35
N VAL A 210 -25.79 3.37 -42.96
CA VAL A 210 -25.09 3.28 -44.25
C VAL A 210 -23.61 3.57 -44.01
N GLY A 211 -22.80 2.51 -44.09
CA GLY A 211 -21.39 2.63 -44.42
C GLY A 211 -21.17 2.28 -45.90
N LEU A 212 -19.99 2.67 -46.40
CA LEU A 212 -19.35 2.21 -47.64
C LEU A 212 -19.95 2.59 -49.01
N LEU A 213 -19.18 3.40 -49.73
CA LEU A 213 -18.84 3.16 -51.14
C LEU A 213 -17.31 3.04 -51.26
N LEU A 214 -16.85 1.81 -51.53
CA LEU A 214 -15.87 1.36 -52.58
C LEU A 214 -14.85 2.41 -53.10
N TRP A 215 -13.52 2.23 -53.17
CA TRP A 215 -12.57 1.10 -53.36
C TRP A 215 -12.35 0.59 -54.81
N GLN A 216 -11.09 0.18 -55.10
CA GLN A 216 -10.43 -0.11 -56.42
C GLN A 216 -9.95 1.16 -57.16
N PHE A 217 -8.74 1.29 -57.73
CA PHE A 217 -7.74 0.40 -58.38
C PHE A 217 -6.27 0.89 -58.08
N VAL A 218 -5.11 0.21 -58.29
CA VAL A 218 -4.68 -1.20 -58.46
C VAL A 218 -3.12 -1.34 -58.31
N PHE A 219 -2.61 -2.57 -58.21
CA PHE A 219 -1.21 -3.10 -58.32
C PHE A 219 -0.28 -2.51 -59.43
N ALA A 220 1.07 -2.64 -59.49
CA ALA A 220 2.17 -2.97 -58.54
C ALA A 220 3.58 -2.59 -59.16
N PRO A 221 4.76 -3.25 -58.96
CA PRO A 221 6.09 -2.58 -58.86
C PRO A 221 6.93 -2.61 -60.17
N PRO A 222 8.19 -2.05 -60.24
CA PRO A 222 9.38 -2.89 -59.88
C PRO A 222 10.74 -2.18 -59.53
N LYS A 223 11.68 -3.02 -59.03
CA LYS A 223 13.16 -3.03 -59.24
C LYS A 223 14.13 -2.02 -58.57
N THR A 224 15.19 -2.64 -58.02
CA THR A 224 16.49 -2.10 -57.58
C THR A 224 17.50 -1.96 -58.73
N VAL A 225 18.31 -0.88 -58.77
CA VAL A 225 19.65 -0.87 -59.42
C VAL A 225 20.63 0.10 -58.70
N ALA A 226 21.83 -0.43 -58.40
CA ALA A 226 23.17 0.16 -58.19
C ALA A 226 23.45 1.60 -57.66
N THR A 227 24.44 1.66 -56.76
CA THR A 227 25.27 2.82 -56.39
C THR A 227 26.36 3.09 -57.46
N PRO A 228 26.95 4.30 -57.53
CA PRO A 228 28.31 4.46 -56.98
C PRO A 228 28.59 5.83 -56.29
N ALA A 229 29.83 6.01 -55.84
CA ALA A 229 30.28 7.06 -54.90
C ALA A 229 30.60 8.44 -55.50
N GLY A 230 30.67 9.49 -54.66
CA GLY A 230 31.44 10.70 -55.01
C GLY A 230 31.25 12.00 -54.19
N SER A 231 32.20 12.29 -53.29
CA SER A 231 32.74 13.63 -52.93
C SER A 231 32.18 14.51 -51.77
N LYS A 232 33.09 14.78 -50.80
CA LYS A 232 33.46 16.05 -50.10
C LYS A 232 32.42 16.85 -49.25
N VAL A 233 32.55 16.73 -47.91
CA VAL A 233 33.03 17.75 -46.91
C VAL A 233 33.00 19.25 -47.36
N PRO A 234 32.57 20.28 -46.56
CA PRO A 234 32.81 20.47 -45.10
C PRO A 234 31.72 21.13 -44.18
N GLN A 235 31.96 20.95 -42.86
CA GLN A 235 31.90 21.87 -41.69
C GLN A 235 30.86 23.01 -41.50
N SER A 236 30.18 22.90 -40.34
CA SER A 236 29.93 23.90 -39.25
C SER A 236 30.01 25.42 -39.47
N SER A 237 29.09 26.13 -38.81
CA SER A 237 29.38 27.36 -38.04
C SER A 237 28.35 27.56 -36.93
N GLY A 238 28.82 27.79 -35.69
CA GLY A 238 28.03 28.33 -34.58
C GLY A 238 28.43 29.78 -34.31
N LEU A 239 27.59 30.55 -33.61
CA LEU A 239 27.90 31.94 -33.23
C LEU A 239 28.28 32.06 -31.74
N GLN A 240 29.19 32.98 -31.46
CA GLN A 240 29.92 33.13 -30.19
C GLN A 240 29.33 34.25 -29.32
N ILE A 241 29.60 34.20 -28.00
CA ILE A 241 29.70 35.40 -27.16
C ILE A 241 30.98 35.31 -26.32
N THR A 242 31.70 36.42 -26.20
CA THR A 242 33.08 36.53 -25.69
C THR A 242 33.13 37.23 -24.34
N VAL A 243 33.99 36.77 -23.42
CA VAL A 243 34.43 37.52 -22.23
C VAL A 243 35.96 37.44 -22.13
N LYS A 244 36.61 38.55 -21.74
CA LYS A 244 38.08 38.67 -21.63
C LYS A 244 38.65 38.04 -20.33
N PRO A 245 39.92 37.62 -20.31
CA PRO A 245 40.52 36.90 -19.19
C PRO A 245 41.23 37.77 -18.14
N VAL A 246 41.44 37.18 -16.96
CA VAL A 246 42.47 37.50 -15.96
C VAL A 246 43.23 36.18 -15.68
N PRO A 247 44.57 36.17 -15.54
CA PRO A 247 45.35 34.93 -15.46
C PRO A 247 45.47 34.34 -14.03
N ASP A 248 46.07 33.15 -13.99
CA ASP A 248 46.64 32.42 -12.83
C ASP A 248 45.70 31.74 -11.82
N ALA A 249 45.41 30.45 -12.09
CA ALA A 249 45.74 29.35 -11.17
C ALA A 249 45.57 27.97 -11.86
N VAL A 250 46.57 27.10 -11.74
CA VAL A 250 46.57 25.74 -12.30
C VAL A 250 46.21 24.72 -11.22
N PHE A 251 45.25 23.81 -11.49
CA PHE A 251 45.25 22.48 -10.88
C PHE A 251 44.85 21.39 -11.89
N LYS A 252 45.61 20.30 -11.88
CA LYS A 252 45.60 19.21 -12.85
C LYS A 252 45.09 17.94 -12.16
N VAL A 253 44.16 17.22 -12.78
CA VAL A 253 43.69 15.90 -12.31
C VAL A 253 44.01 14.88 -13.41
N GLU A 254 44.86 13.90 -13.10
CA GLU A 254 45.17 12.79 -14.00
C GLU A 254 44.55 11.48 -13.48
N GLY A 255 44.05 10.68 -14.43
CA GLY A 255 43.28 9.47 -14.18
C GLY A 255 44.12 8.20 -14.02
N ALA A 256 43.42 7.09 -13.80
CA ALA A 256 43.99 5.80 -13.40
C ALA A 256 44.15 4.80 -14.57
N THR A 257 44.60 3.59 -14.19
CA THR A 257 44.68 2.30 -14.93
C THR A 257 45.97 2.02 -15.72
N PRO A 258 46.32 0.74 -15.98
CA PRO A 258 46.00 -0.53 -15.28
C PRO A 258 47.24 -1.42 -15.01
N SER A 259 47.08 -2.58 -14.34
CA SER A 259 47.75 -3.86 -14.71
C SER A 259 47.27 -5.06 -13.87
N ALA A 260 47.51 -6.27 -14.38
CA ALA A 260 46.98 -7.55 -13.87
C ALA A 260 48.04 -8.44 -13.19
N THR A 261 47.56 -9.54 -12.60
CA THR A 261 48.24 -10.60 -11.81
C THR A 261 49.26 -11.45 -12.58
N PRO A 262 50.13 -12.24 -11.90
CA PRO A 262 49.79 -13.66 -11.70
C PRO A 262 50.23 -14.34 -10.37
N VAL A 263 49.37 -15.25 -9.89
CA VAL A 263 49.59 -16.61 -9.29
C VAL A 263 50.77 -16.91 -8.33
N GLY A 264 50.44 -17.51 -7.18
CA GLY A 264 51.31 -18.36 -6.34
C GLY A 264 50.52 -19.02 -5.20
N VAL A 265 50.75 -20.30 -4.90
CA VAL A 265 49.94 -21.16 -3.99
C VAL A 265 50.78 -21.65 -2.80
N ASP A 266 50.17 -21.91 -1.63
CA ASP A 266 50.30 -23.15 -0.82
C ASP A 266 49.64 -22.99 0.58
N ALA A 267 49.53 -24.08 1.36
CA ALA A 267 48.48 -24.29 2.38
C ALA A 267 48.97 -24.72 3.79
N GLU A 268 48.01 -24.77 4.74
CA GLU A 268 48.06 -25.38 6.10
C GLU A 268 49.05 -24.76 7.14
N GLY A 269 48.76 -24.69 8.44
CA GLY A 269 47.54 -25.01 9.21
C GLY A 269 47.73 -24.82 10.74
N VAL A 270 46.62 -24.86 11.50
CA VAL A 270 46.48 -25.13 12.96
C VAL A 270 47.22 -24.22 13.99
N GLY A 271 46.46 -23.63 14.92
CA GLY A 271 47.01 -23.14 16.21
C GLY A 271 46.12 -22.13 16.97
N ALA A 272 45.64 -22.50 18.15
CA ALA A 272 44.96 -21.63 19.12
C ALA A 272 45.59 -21.83 20.52
N PRO A 273 45.14 -21.17 21.60
CA PRO A 273 45.09 -19.72 21.84
C PRO A 273 45.84 -19.31 23.14
N GLY A 274 46.02 -18.01 23.45
CA GLY A 274 46.39 -17.62 24.82
C GLY A 274 46.84 -16.18 25.09
N ALA A 275 46.55 -15.73 26.32
CA ALA A 275 47.17 -14.63 27.09
C ALA A 275 46.91 -13.14 26.69
N THR A 276 45.97 -12.54 27.43
CA THR A 276 46.07 -11.25 28.16
C THR A 276 47.42 -10.51 28.22
N VAL A 277 47.39 -9.16 28.26
CA VAL A 277 47.90 -8.33 29.39
C VAL A 277 47.52 -6.82 29.26
N ALA A 278 47.41 -6.21 30.44
CA ALA A 278 47.08 -4.85 30.90
C ALA A 278 47.24 -3.56 30.04
N ALA A 279 46.41 -2.59 30.48
CA ALA A 279 46.43 -1.16 30.25
C ALA A 279 47.69 -0.39 30.72
N VAL A 280 47.85 0.85 30.24
CA VAL A 280 48.67 1.92 30.84
C VAL A 280 47.92 3.26 30.81
N ASN A 281 48.23 4.13 31.79
CA ASN A 281 47.50 5.34 32.16
C ASN A 281 47.79 6.62 31.33
N ALA A 282 46.94 7.63 31.56
CA ALA A 282 47.15 9.03 31.19
C ALA A 282 48.17 9.76 32.11
N PRO A 283 48.55 11.03 31.79
CA PRO A 283 49.13 11.96 32.76
C PRO A 283 48.34 13.27 32.97
N LEU A 284 48.59 13.89 34.14
CA LEU A 284 48.27 15.28 34.52
C LEU A 284 49.08 16.29 33.66
N GLY A 285 48.86 17.62 33.61
CA GLY A 285 47.99 18.54 34.35
C GLY A 285 48.80 19.74 34.92
N THR A 286 48.42 21.00 34.63
CA THR A 286 49.07 22.23 35.17
C THR A 286 48.15 23.45 35.20
N THR A 287 48.22 24.26 36.27
CA THR A 287 47.65 25.62 36.42
C THR A 287 48.66 26.71 36.02
N PRO A 288 48.28 28.01 35.95
CA PRO A 288 48.55 28.94 37.07
C PRO A 288 47.52 30.08 37.31
N ASP A 289 47.78 30.91 38.33
CA ASP A 289 46.92 31.92 39.00
C ASP A 289 46.65 33.26 38.28
N ALA A 290 45.63 34.04 38.72
CA ALA A 290 45.83 35.24 39.60
C ALA A 290 44.68 36.29 39.71
N ARG A 291 44.30 36.61 40.97
CA ARG A 291 44.02 37.96 41.59
C ARG A 291 42.69 38.76 41.46
N SER A 292 42.22 39.16 42.66
CA SER A 292 41.57 40.46 43.05
C SER A 292 40.08 40.69 42.72
N ALA A 293 39.25 41.39 43.51
CA ALA A 293 39.47 42.21 44.73
C ALA A 293 38.21 42.32 45.65
N THR A 294 38.40 42.74 46.93
CA THR A 294 37.43 43.41 47.86
C THR A 294 36.10 42.71 48.22
N GLY A 295 35.46 42.88 49.37
CA GLY A 295 35.71 43.63 50.62
C GLY A 295 34.47 43.44 51.54
N GLY A 296 34.64 43.21 52.85
CA GLY A 296 33.61 42.52 53.65
C GLY A 296 32.68 43.37 54.54
N ALA A 297 31.62 42.72 55.04
CA ALA A 297 30.91 43.05 56.29
C ALA A 297 30.12 41.81 56.80
N THR A 298 30.05 41.63 58.12
CA THR A 298 29.31 40.59 58.88
C THR A 298 28.60 41.28 60.07
N PRO A 299 27.82 40.61 60.95
CA PRO A 299 27.21 39.26 60.93
C PRO A 299 25.68 39.26 61.23
N ALA A 300 25.02 38.08 61.17
CA ALA A 300 24.22 37.50 62.28
C ALA A 300 23.46 36.23 61.85
N THR A 301 23.63 35.13 62.62
CA THR A 301 22.69 34.01 62.93
C THR A 301 21.80 33.41 61.80
N GLU A 302 21.68 32.09 61.64
CA GLU A 302 21.57 31.04 62.66
C GLU A 302 21.96 29.64 62.12
N GLU A 303 22.28 28.68 62.99
CA GLU A 303 22.73 27.32 62.62
C GLU A 303 21.58 26.39 62.22
N VAL A 304 21.74 25.58 61.16
CA VAL A 304 21.35 24.16 61.16
C VAL A 304 22.35 23.34 60.33
N ASN A 305 22.83 22.23 60.90
CA ASN A 305 23.76 21.30 60.26
C ASN A 305 23.15 20.53 59.08
N ALA A 306 23.96 20.28 58.04
CA ALA A 306 23.69 19.24 57.04
C ALA A 306 23.94 17.83 57.65
N PRO A 307 23.55 16.76 56.93
CA PRO A 307 24.62 16.08 56.20
C PRO A 307 24.33 15.83 54.71
N LEU A 308 25.43 15.54 54.01
CA LEU A 308 25.55 15.40 52.57
C LEU A 308 24.98 14.07 52.02
N SER A 309 24.99 13.98 50.69
CA SER A 309 24.96 12.75 49.88
C SER A 309 23.59 12.14 49.56
N GLY A 310 22.93 12.75 48.57
CA GLY A 310 21.97 12.06 47.70
C GLY A 310 22.45 12.12 46.26
N SER A 311 22.88 10.99 45.69
CA SER A 311 23.02 10.86 44.24
C SER A 311 21.63 11.03 43.64
N ALA A 312 21.38 12.19 43.02
CA ALA A 312 20.12 12.45 42.33
C ALA A 312 20.04 11.51 41.12
N SER A 313 19.37 10.37 41.30
CA SER A 313 18.92 9.55 40.17
C SER A 313 18.15 10.46 39.20
N PRO A 314 18.30 10.28 37.88
CA PRO A 314 17.47 11.02 36.93
C PRO A 314 16.00 10.81 37.31
N PRO A 315 15.15 11.85 37.23
CA PRO A 315 13.75 11.73 37.60
C PRO A 315 13.14 10.54 36.85
N PRO A 316 12.34 9.68 37.51
CA PRO A 316 11.79 8.49 36.87
C PRO A 316 11.04 8.92 35.61
N PRO A 317 11.09 8.12 34.51
CA PRO A 317 10.47 8.47 33.26
C PRO A 317 8.98 8.75 33.49
N GLN A 318 8.64 10.03 33.46
CA GLN A 318 7.32 10.51 33.85
C GLN A 318 6.29 10.01 32.82
N SER A 319 5.30 9.24 33.29
CA SER A 319 4.31 8.59 32.42
C SER A 319 3.63 9.55 31.45
N LEU A 320 3.30 9.05 30.25
CA LEU A 320 2.61 9.80 29.21
C LEU A 320 1.09 9.90 29.43
N LEU A 321 0.54 9.05 30.30
CA LEU A 321 -0.86 9.09 30.70
C LEU A 321 -1.01 8.51 32.12
N ASP A 322 -1.44 9.32 33.08
CA ASP A 322 -1.67 8.86 34.45
C ASP A 322 -2.93 7.99 34.56
N ALA A 323 -2.75 6.71 34.25
CA ALA A 323 -3.78 5.69 34.30
C ALA A 323 -4.40 5.47 35.70
N SER A 324 -3.90 6.10 36.77
CA SER A 324 -4.50 6.01 38.11
C SER A 324 -5.67 6.99 38.33
N GLN A 325 -5.76 8.06 37.53
CA GLN A 325 -6.85 9.04 37.56
C GLN A 325 -7.98 8.72 36.58
N LEU A 326 -7.79 7.70 35.73
CA LEU A 326 -8.74 7.34 34.68
C LEU A 326 -9.83 6.41 35.25
N ALA A 327 -11.09 6.67 34.90
CA ALA A 327 -12.25 5.90 35.37
C ALA A 327 -12.42 4.55 34.65
N LEU A 328 -11.35 3.75 34.58
CA LEU A 328 -11.31 2.41 33.96
C LEU A 328 -12.29 1.41 34.60
N ALA A 329 -12.87 1.75 35.77
CA ALA A 329 -13.86 0.95 36.49
C ALA A 329 -15.12 0.59 35.66
N HIS A 330 -15.50 1.42 34.68
CA HIS A 330 -16.68 1.15 33.83
C HIS A 330 -16.47 0.03 32.78
N LEU A 331 -15.29 -0.60 32.73
CA LEU A 331 -15.02 -1.77 31.89
C LEU A 331 -15.15 -3.10 32.65
N ALA A 332 -15.42 -3.06 33.97
CA ALA A 332 -15.36 -4.22 34.84
C ALA A 332 -16.57 -4.38 35.80
N VAL A 333 -17.81 -4.10 35.37
CA VAL A 333 -19.04 -4.61 36.01
C VAL A 333 -20.20 -4.78 35.01
N GLU A 334 -20.59 -6.03 34.73
CA GLU A 334 -21.99 -6.51 34.77
C GLU A 334 -21.99 -7.99 35.25
N SER A 335 -21.41 -8.25 36.44
CA SER A 335 -21.44 -9.59 37.08
C SER A 335 -21.68 -9.53 38.61
N ALA A 336 -22.22 -8.42 39.11
CA ALA A 336 -22.33 -8.13 40.55
C ALA A 336 -23.74 -7.83 41.07
N ASN A 337 -24.77 -7.89 40.21
CA ASN A 337 -26.17 -7.90 40.66
C ASN A 337 -26.85 -9.16 40.13
N GLY A 338 -27.27 -10.03 41.05
CA GLY A 338 -28.00 -11.24 40.72
C GLY A 338 -29.37 -10.94 40.11
N GLN A 339 -29.99 -11.98 39.54
CA GLN A 339 -31.31 -11.97 38.88
C GLN A 339 -31.33 -11.45 37.42
N ARG A 340 -30.65 -12.17 36.52
CA ARG A 340 -31.13 -12.35 35.13
C ARG A 340 -31.29 -13.85 34.84
N ALA A 341 -32.29 -14.20 34.04
CA ALA A 341 -32.63 -15.57 33.72
C ALA A 341 -31.57 -16.22 32.80
N ALA A 342 -31.37 -17.53 32.95
CA ALA A 342 -30.50 -18.30 32.06
C ALA A 342 -31.10 -18.31 30.63
N GLY A 343 -30.43 -17.64 29.71
CA GLY A 343 -30.83 -17.53 28.30
C GLY A 343 -29.72 -16.92 27.47
N ASP A 344 -29.41 -15.64 27.72
CA ASP A 344 -28.37 -14.89 26.99
C ASP A 344 -27.23 -14.47 27.92
N ALA A 345 -26.17 -15.28 27.97
CA ALA A 345 -24.91 -14.85 28.54
C ALA A 345 -24.21 -13.92 27.54
N ALA A 346 -24.23 -12.61 27.83
CA ALA A 346 -23.56 -11.59 27.01
C ALA A 346 -22.09 -11.96 26.79
N GLN A 347 -21.72 -12.23 25.55
CA GLN A 347 -20.38 -12.69 25.19
C GLN A 347 -19.40 -11.51 25.27
N LEU A 348 -18.31 -11.72 26.03
CA LEU A 348 -17.29 -10.71 26.28
C LEU A 348 -16.69 -10.13 24.98
N PRO A 349 -16.34 -8.83 24.95
CA PRO A 349 -15.82 -8.14 23.76
C PRO A 349 -14.51 -8.75 23.22
N VAL A 350 -13.80 -9.55 24.01
CA VAL A 350 -12.60 -10.29 23.62
C VAL A 350 -12.82 -11.21 22.40
N ARG A 351 -14.06 -11.60 22.10
CA ARG A 351 -14.41 -12.44 20.94
C ARG A 351 -14.54 -11.69 19.61
N ASP A 352 -14.52 -10.36 19.59
CA ASP A 352 -14.61 -9.59 18.34
C ASP A 352 -13.27 -9.70 17.54
N PRO A 353 -13.28 -10.15 16.28
CA PRO A 353 -12.07 -10.26 15.46
C PRO A 353 -11.44 -8.90 15.14
N GLN A 354 -12.18 -7.79 15.22
CA GLN A 354 -11.62 -6.43 15.10
C GLN A 354 -10.76 -6.09 16.32
N ILE A 355 -11.22 -6.44 17.53
CA ILE A 355 -10.48 -6.25 18.78
C ILE A 355 -9.24 -7.13 18.78
N MET A 356 -9.33 -8.39 18.35
CA MET A 356 -8.16 -9.27 18.19
C MET A 356 -7.13 -8.71 17.19
N ASN A 357 -7.57 -8.12 16.06
CA ASN A 357 -6.68 -7.45 15.11
C ASN A 357 -6.00 -6.20 15.70
N GLN A 358 -6.71 -5.38 16.49
CA GLN A 358 -6.10 -4.23 17.17
C GLN A 358 -5.13 -4.68 18.28
N LEU A 359 -5.45 -5.76 19.00
CA LEU A 359 -4.57 -6.37 19.99
C LEU A 359 -3.27 -6.87 19.34
N ALA A 360 -3.36 -7.52 18.17
CA ALA A 360 -2.19 -7.91 17.38
C ALA A 360 -1.35 -6.68 16.98
N LEU A 361 -1.96 -5.59 16.52
CA LEU A 361 -1.24 -4.34 16.20
C LEU A 361 -0.59 -3.69 17.43
N TYR A 362 -1.17 -3.82 18.62
CA TYR A 362 -0.57 -3.42 19.90
C TYR A 362 0.63 -4.31 20.27
N GLN A 363 0.49 -5.64 20.17
CA GLN A 363 1.55 -6.61 20.46
C GLN A 363 2.77 -6.42 19.54
N LEU A 364 2.55 -6.15 18.25
CA LEU A 364 3.62 -5.80 17.32
C LEU A 364 4.36 -4.52 17.73
N ALA A 365 3.67 -3.53 18.31
CA ALA A 365 4.29 -2.28 18.76
C ALA A 365 5.14 -2.43 20.03
N ILE A 366 4.92 -3.47 20.84
CA ILE A 366 5.80 -3.85 21.97
C ILE A 366 6.85 -4.91 21.59
N ASP A 367 6.94 -5.26 20.30
CA ASP A 367 7.82 -6.29 19.70
C ASP A 367 7.48 -7.76 20.05
N ASP A 368 6.26 -8.00 20.56
CA ASP A 368 5.73 -9.34 20.84
C ASP A 368 5.08 -9.95 19.57
N VAL A 369 5.95 -10.40 18.67
CA VAL A 369 5.56 -11.02 17.39
C VAL A 369 4.80 -12.34 17.60
N ALA A 370 5.09 -13.08 18.68
CA ALA A 370 4.44 -14.36 18.95
C ALA A 370 2.97 -14.17 19.37
N ALA A 371 2.72 -13.29 20.35
CA ALA A 371 1.35 -13.00 20.77
C ALA A 371 0.54 -12.29 19.68
N ALA A 372 1.20 -11.47 18.84
CA ALA A 372 0.57 -10.85 17.68
C ALA A 372 0.11 -11.87 16.63
N THR A 373 0.95 -12.86 16.31
CA THR A 373 0.60 -13.96 15.40
C THR A 373 -0.58 -14.76 15.94
N ASP A 374 -0.53 -15.18 17.21
CA ASP A 374 -1.63 -15.93 17.85
C ASP A 374 -2.95 -15.13 17.87
N SER A 375 -2.92 -13.84 18.25
CA SER A 375 -4.12 -12.99 18.24
C SER A 375 -4.69 -12.83 16.83
N ALA A 376 -3.83 -12.71 15.81
CA ALA A 376 -4.24 -12.61 14.41
C ALA A 376 -4.81 -13.93 13.86
N GLU A 377 -4.27 -15.08 14.28
CA GLU A 377 -4.76 -16.40 13.89
C GLU A 377 -6.08 -16.75 14.60
N ARG A 378 -6.23 -16.41 15.88
CA ARG A 378 -7.51 -16.51 16.60
C ARG A 378 -8.61 -15.66 15.93
N ALA A 379 -8.27 -14.48 15.42
CA ALA A 379 -9.21 -13.62 14.69
C ALA A 379 -9.67 -14.26 13.36
N VAL A 380 -8.79 -14.96 12.65
CA VAL A 380 -9.12 -15.71 11.42
C VAL A 380 -9.96 -16.94 11.74
N ALA A 381 -9.58 -17.71 12.76
CA ALA A 381 -10.32 -18.89 13.20
C ALA A 381 -11.75 -18.56 13.65
N TRP A 382 -11.93 -17.41 14.34
CA TRP A 382 -13.26 -16.94 14.72
C TRP A 382 -14.16 -16.67 13.51
N LEU A 383 -13.65 -16.03 12.45
CA LEU A 383 -14.41 -15.84 11.21
C LEU A 383 -14.76 -17.14 10.50
N GLY A 384 -13.87 -18.14 10.53
CA GLY A 384 -14.12 -19.46 9.94
C GLY A 384 -15.19 -20.27 10.68
N ASN A 385 -15.44 -19.96 11.95
CA ASN A 385 -16.35 -20.68 12.83
C ASN A 385 -17.73 -20.00 13.00
N GLN A 386 -18.05 -18.95 12.23
CA GLN A 386 -19.35 -18.30 12.30
C GLN A 386 -20.38 -18.94 11.36
N ASP A 387 -21.57 -19.23 11.89
CA ASP A 387 -22.72 -19.72 11.12
C ASP A 387 -23.33 -18.66 10.18
N ASN A 388 -23.09 -17.37 10.45
CA ASN A 388 -23.59 -16.25 9.63
C ASN A 388 -22.49 -15.68 8.72
N PRO A 389 -22.69 -15.62 7.39
CA PRO A 389 -21.72 -15.05 6.48
C PRO A 389 -21.57 -13.55 6.70
N SER A 390 -20.35 -13.11 6.99
CA SER A 390 -20.00 -11.68 7.05
C SER A 390 -20.20 -11.01 5.69
N SER A 391 -20.65 -9.75 5.67
CA SER A 391 -20.77 -9.02 4.39
C SER A 391 -19.40 -8.83 3.74
N ASN A 392 -19.35 -8.80 2.40
CA ASN A 392 -18.11 -8.60 1.65
C ASN A 392 -17.31 -7.37 2.14
N ARG A 393 -17.98 -6.29 2.54
CA ARG A 393 -17.33 -5.09 3.11
C ARG A 393 -16.68 -5.36 4.47
N GLN A 394 -17.34 -6.09 5.37
CA GLN A 394 -16.78 -6.46 6.68
C GLN A 394 -15.58 -7.41 6.51
N LEU A 395 -15.69 -8.38 5.60
CA LEU A 395 -14.60 -9.30 5.27
C LEU A 395 -13.41 -8.56 4.63
N ASP A 396 -13.65 -7.65 3.69
CA ASP A 396 -12.62 -6.80 3.08
C ASP A 396 -11.92 -5.91 4.13
N GLN A 397 -12.67 -5.32 5.07
CA GLN A 397 -12.14 -4.53 6.17
C GLN A 397 -11.28 -5.37 7.13
N PHE A 398 -11.71 -6.58 7.46
CA PHE A 398 -10.92 -7.54 8.24
C PHE A 398 -9.63 -7.94 7.51
N ASN A 399 -9.74 -8.27 6.22
CA ASN A 399 -8.62 -8.65 5.38
C ASN A 399 -7.58 -7.52 5.28
N ARG A 400 -8.02 -6.25 5.17
CA ARG A 400 -7.13 -5.07 5.24
C ARG A 400 -6.30 -5.02 6.53
N PHE A 401 -6.89 -5.36 7.69
CA PHE A 401 -6.14 -5.41 8.96
C PHE A 401 -5.12 -6.54 8.96
N GLN A 402 -5.52 -7.74 8.55
CA GLN A 402 -4.63 -8.90 8.43
C GLN A 402 -3.45 -8.64 7.48
N VAL A 403 -3.65 -7.87 6.39
CA VAL A 403 -2.55 -7.44 5.51
C VAL A 403 -1.52 -6.56 6.26
N ASP A 404 -1.95 -5.59 7.08
CA ASP A 404 -1.02 -4.75 7.88
C ASP A 404 -0.26 -5.60 8.90
N ILE A 405 -0.97 -6.50 9.60
CA ILE A 405 -0.42 -7.36 10.64
C ILE A 405 0.63 -8.29 10.04
N ARG A 406 0.29 -9.08 9.00
CA ARG A 406 1.23 -10.02 8.37
C ARG A 406 2.41 -9.30 7.73
N ALA A 407 2.20 -8.15 7.10
CA ALA A 407 3.30 -7.39 6.50
C ALA A 407 4.24 -6.76 7.55
N ARG A 408 3.75 -6.43 8.75
CA ARG A 408 4.58 -5.99 9.90
C ARG A 408 5.33 -7.14 10.56
N ILE A 409 4.66 -8.28 10.80
CA ILE A 409 5.28 -9.53 11.24
C ILE A 409 6.44 -9.87 10.29
N ALA A 410 6.22 -9.79 8.98
CA ALA A 410 7.25 -10.01 7.97
C ALA A 410 8.43 -9.04 8.10
N SER A 411 8.20 -7.74 8.26
CA SER A 411 9.27 -6.75 8.50
C SER A 411 10.04 -7.04 9.80
N GLN A 412 9.40 -7.49 10.87
CA GLN A 412 10.08 -7.87 12.12
C GLN A 412 10.94 -9.13 11.96
N HIS A 413 10.44 -10.18 11.31
CA HIS A 413 11.25 -11.37 10.99
C HIS A 413 12.42 -11.02 10.06
N PHE A 414 12.23 -10.12 9.08
CA PHE A 414 13.31 -9.65 8.23
C PHE A 414 14.40 -8.92 9.04
N ASN A 415 14.00 -8.01 9.94
CA ASN A 415 14.93 -7.30 10.84
C ASN A 415 15.66 -8.25 11.81
N ARG A 416 15.03 -9.38 12.18
CA ARG A 416 15.62 -10.48 12.97
C ARG A 416 16.46 -11.46 12.13
N GLN A 417 16.68 -11.17 10.84
CA GLN A 417 17.44 -12.00 9.89
C GLN A 417 16.81 -13.37 9.58
N GLU A 418 15.48 -13.46 9.59
CA GLU A 418 14.68 -14.66 9.30
C GLU A 418 13.93 -14.52 7.95
N PRO A 419 14.63 -14.42 6.80
CA PRO A 419 14.04 -14.00 5.52
C PRO A 419 13.00 -14.98 4.96
N ALA A 420 13.08 -16.28 5.28
CA ALA A 420 12.12 -17.27 4.80
C ALA A 420 10.72 -17.10 5.45
N ILE A 421 10.68 -16.77 6.74
CA ILE A 421 9.43 -16.47 7.47
C ILE A 421 8.87 -15.14 6.98
N ALA A 422 9.75 -14.13 6.85
CA ALA A 422 9.37 -12.82 6.31
C ALA A 422 8.75 -12.92 4.90
N GLN A 423 9.38 -13.66 3.99
CA GLN A 423 8.88 -13.87 2.63
C GLN A 423 7.54 -14.60 2.61
N THR A 424 7.34 -15.59 3.50
CA THR A 424 6.07 -16.31 3.65
C THR A 424 4.95 -15.36 4.10
N GLN A 425 5.23 -14.52 5.09
CA GLN A 425 4.26 -13.57 5.64
C GLN A 425 3.92 -12.44 4.66
N TRP A 426 4.89 -11.92 3.90
CA TRP A 426 4.60 -11.00 2.80
C TRP A 426 3.81 -11.66 1.67
N PHE A 427 4.09 -12.92 1.30
CA PHE A 427 3.32 -13.64 0.29
C PHE A 427 1.85 -13.82 0.72
N GLN A 428 1.61 -14.17 1.99
CA GLN A 428 0.26 -14.23 2.54
C GLN A 428 -0.43 -12.85 2.51
N ALA A 429 0.26 -11.79 2.94
CA ALA A 429 -0.25 -10.42 2.88
C ALA A 429 -0.57 -9.96 1.44
N THR A 430 0.28 -10.31 0.46
CA THR A 430 0.06 -10.07 -0.97
C THR A 430 -1.21 -10.76 -1.46
N ASN A 431 -1.36 -12.05 -1.19
CA ASN A 431 -2.52 -12.82 -1.65
C ASN A 431 -3.82 -12.28 -1.05
N LEU A 432 -3.78 -11.92 0.24
CA LEU A 432 -4.93 -11.32 0.92
C LEU A 432 -5.26 -9.92 0.39
N ALA A 433 -4.27 -9.08 0.11
CA ALA A 433 -4.48 -7.79 -0.54
C ALA A 433 -5.03 -7.94 -1.97
N ASN A 434 -4.70 -9.02 -2.68
CA ASN A 434 -5.24 -9.34 -4.00
C ASN A 434 -6.70 -9.85 -3.95
N SER A 435 -7.13 -10.50 -2.86
CA SER A 435 -8.50 -11.01 -2.71
C SER A 435 -9.52 -9.97 -2.25
N ILE A 436 -9.07 -8.81 -1.74
CA ILE A 436 -9.96 -7.73 -1.32
C ILE A 436 -10.68 -7.12 -2.54
N VAL A 437 -12.01 -7.08 -2.50
CA VAL A 437 -12.84 -6.64 -3.64
C VAL A 437 -13.14 -5.15 -3.57
N THR A 438 -13.51 -4.65 -2.38
CA THR A 438 -13.89 -3.25 -2.13
C THR A 438 -12.71 -2.30 -2.43
N PRO A 439 -12.84 -1.37 -3.40
CA PRO A 439 -11.70 -0.56 -3.83
C PRO A 439 -11.05 0.27 -2.72
N ALA A 440 -11.83 0.87 -1.82
CA ALA A 440 -11.30 1.66 -0.71
C ALA A 440 -10.48 0.81 0.28
N GLU A 441 -10.88 -0.45 0.51
CA GLU A 441 -10.17 -1.40 1.37
C GLU A 441 -8.90 -1.92 0.68
N ARG A 442 -9.00 -2.28 -0.61
CA ARG A 442 -7.88 -2.79 -1.41
C ARG A 442 -6.78 -1.73 -1.60
N ALA A 443 -7.16 -0.46 -1.80
CA ALA A 443 -6.20 0.64 -1.88
C ALA A 443 -5.36 0.78 -0.59
N GLN A 444 -6.01 0.68 0.57
CA GLN A 444 -5.35 0.72 1.88
C GLN A 444 -4.49 -0.51 2.13
N ALA A 445 -4.94 -1.71 1.74
CA ALA A 445 -4.17 -2.93 1.88
C ALA A 445 -2.86 -2.84 1.07
N PHE A 446 -2.92 -2.38 -0.18
CA PHE A 446 -1.71 -2.17 -0.98
C PHE A 446 -0.81 -1.05 -0.45
N SER A 447 -1.33 0.06 0.11
CA SER A 447 -0.47 1.11 0.68
C SER A 447 0.22 0.69 1.97
N LYS A 448 -0.46 -0.08 2.83
CA LYS A 448 0.13 -0.66 4.04
C LYS A 448 1.25 -1.66 3.70
N LEU A 449 0.99 -2.56 2.75
CA LEU A 449 1.99 -3.51 2.24
C LEU A 449 3.18 -2.79 1.57
N ALA A 450 2.92 -1.73 0.81
CA ALA A 450 3.96 -0.89 0.21
C ALA A 450 4.83 -0.18 1.26
N ARG A 451 4.22 0.38 2.31
CA ARG A 451 4.93 1.03 3.42
C ARG A 451 5.86 0.05 4.15
N THR A 452 5.38 -1.16 4.48
CA THR A 452 6.20 -2.18 5.17
C THR A 452 7.32 -2.76 4.30
N LEU A 453 7.14 -2.77 2.97
CA LEU A 453 8.16 -3.21 2.02
C LEU A 453 9.16 -2.11 1.63
N HIS A 454 8.95 -0.84 2.03
CA HIS A 454 9.69 0.30 1.49
C HIS A 454 11.20 0.18 1.66
N GLU A 455 11.65 -0.16 2.87
CA GLU A 455 13.07 -0.28 3.24
C GLU A 455 13.68 -1.61 2.79
N VAL A 456 12.85 -2.64 2.58
CA VAL A 456 13.29 -4.01 2.24
C VAL A 456 13.40 -4.22 0.73
N GLN A 457 12.41 -3.74 -0.03
CA GLN A 457 12.25 -4.02 -1.45
C GLN A 457 11.59 -2.83 -2.16
N ALA A 458 12.32 -1.72 -2.26
CA ALA A 458 11.84 -0.42 -2.73
C ALA A 458 11.15 -0.45 -4.12
N SER A 459 11.55 -1.34 -5.04
CA SER A 459 10.88 -1.54 -6.34
C SER A 459 9.46 -2.07 -6.15
N THR A 460 9.31 -3.17 -5.42
CA THR A 460 8.03 -3.81 -5.13
C THR A 460 7.13 -2.91 -4.29
N ALA A 461 7.70 -2.15 -3.34
CA ALA A 461 6.99 -1.11 -2.61
C ALA A 461 6.44 -0.01 -3.54
N LYS A 462 7.26 0.45 -4.51
CA LYS A 462 6.81 1.41 -5.53
C LYS A 462 5.65 0.85 -6.37
N ASP A 463 5.71 -0.42 -6.75
CA ASP A 463 4.65 -1.08 -7.53
C ASP A 463 3.35 -1.21 -6.73
N TYR A 464 3.40 -1.64 -5.46
CA TYR A 464 2.22 -1.67 -4.59
C TYR A 464 1.62 -0.28 -4.34
N PHE A 465 2.45 0.75 -4.15
CA PHE A 465 1.95 2.13 -4.11
C PHE A 465 1.29 2.55 -5.43
N GLY A 466 1.80 2.09 -6.59
CA GLY A 466 1.16 2.28 -7.89
C GLY A 466 -0.25 1.66 -7.92
N ARG A 467 -0.39 0.40 -7.50
CA ARG A 467 -1.66 -0.32 -7.41
C ARG A 467 -2.63 0.29 -6.40
N ALA A 468 -2.13 0.82 -5.29
CA ALA A 468 -2.90 1.57 -4.31
C ALA A 468 -3.47 2.87 -4.90
N LEU A 469 -2.62 3.66 -5.58
CA LEU A 469 -3.00 4.89 -6.28
C LEU A 469 -4.01 4.66 -7.41
N GLU A 470 -3.85 3.59 -8.18
CA GLU A 470 -4.81 3.20 -9.22
C GLU A 470 -6.14 2.78 -8.60
N THR A 471 -6.14 1.90 -7.60
CA THR A 471 -7.36 1.45 -6.94
C THR A 471 -8.11 2.60 -6.25
N ALA A 472 -7.39 3.53 -5.60
CA ALA A 472 -7.99 4.70 -4.94
C ALA A 472 -8.72 5.65 -5.92
N ARG A 473 -8.33 5.67 -7.19
CA ARG A 473 -9.03 6.45 -8.25
C ARG A 473 -10.36 5.82 -8.68
N LEU A 474 -10.58 4.53 -8.39
CA LEU A 474 -11.83 3.82 -8.72
C LEU A 474 -12.91 3.99 -7.65
N VAL A 475 -12.59 4.62 -6.51
CA VAL A 475 -13.55 4.87 -5.43
C VAL A 475 -14.45 6.05 -5.85
N ALA A 476 -15.76 5.83 -5.89
CA ALA A 476 -16.73 6.84 -6.34
C ALA A 476 -17.44 7.58 -5.20
N ASP A 477 -17.74 6.89 -4.10
CA ASP A 477 -18.38 7.47 -2.92
C ASP A 477 -17.44 8.48 -2.22
N PRO A 478 -17.86 9.73 -1.94
CA PRO A 478 -17.00 10.75 -1.35
C PRO A 478 -16.39 10.35 0.00
N MET A 479 -17.17 9.71 0.89
CA MET A 479 -16.65 9.28 2.20
C MET A 479 -15.57 8.20 2.07
N SER A 480 -15.84 7.21 1.20
CA SER A 480 -14.86 6.18 0.83
C SER A 480 -13.63 6.77 0.13
N GLN A 481 -13.78 7.85 -0.65
CA GLN A 481 -12.66 8.58 -1.27
C GLN A 481 -11.79 9.26 -0.20
N VAL A 482 -12.40 9.94 0.78
CA VAL A 482 -11.67 10.52 1.92
C VAL A 482 -10.82 9.45 2.59
N VAL A 483 -11.45 8.32 2.99
CA VAL A 483 -10.78 7.19 3.65
C VAL A 483 -9.61 6.67 2.81
N ALA A 484 -9.85 6.32 1.54
CA ALA A 484 -8.85 5.70 0.67
C ALA A 484 -7.68 6.66 0.35
N LEU A 485 -7.98 7.88 -0.11
CA LEU A 485 -6.95 8.83 -0.54
C LEU A 485 -6.08 9.28 0.64
N SER A 486 -6.67 9.61 1.78
CA SER A 486 -5.91 10.05 2.96
C SER A 486 -5.11 8.93 3.61
N ALA A 487 -5.60 7.68 3.59
CA ALA A 487 -4.84 6.52 4.07
C ALA A 487 -3.62 6.21 3.20
N VAL A 488 -3.75 6.24 1.88
CA VAL A 488 -2.61 6.12 0.95
C VAL A 488 -1.67 7.33 1.11
N GLY A 489 -2.21 8.53 1.33
CA GLY A 489 -1.47 9.77 1.61
C GLY A 489 -0.59 9.67 2.86
N ARG A 490 -1.14 9.17 3.97
CA ARG A 490 -0.38 8.82 5.19
C ARG A 490 0.76 7.86 4.89
N ASP A 491 0.46 6.73 4.24
CA ASP A 491 1.46 5.68 4.02
C ASP A 491 2.60 6.18 3.11
N LEU A 492 2.32 7.10 2.17
CA LEU A 492 3.33 7.81 1.38
C LEU A 492 4.14 8.84 2.17
N ALA A 493 3.54 9.51 3.16
CA ALA A 493 4.26 10.45 4.05
C ALA A 493 5.34 9.72 4.87
N ARG A 494 5.04 8.48 5.30
CA ARG A 494 5.95 7.58 6.03
C ARG A 494 7.02 6.92 5.17
N THR A 495 7.10 7.22 3.87
CA THR A 495 8.10 6.68 2.93
C THR A 495 8.73 7.79 2.08
N ASP A 496 8.96 8.96 2.67
CA ASP A 496 9.55 10.19 2.09
C ASP A 496 8.88 10.76 0.82
N ARG A 497 7.75 10.20 0.37
CA ARG A 497 7.02 10.62 -0.84
C ARG A 497 6.08 11.80 -0.56
N ARG A 498 6.59 12.79 0.17
CA ARG A 498 5.84 13.96 0.72
C ARG A 498 5.00 14.69 -0.33
N GLN A 499 5.51 14.93 -1.54
CA GLN A 499 4.74 15.62 -2.59
C GLN A 499 3.50 14.83 -3.03
N GLN A 500 3.61 13.51 -3.19
CA GLN A 500 2.49 12.65 -3.57
C GLN A 500 1.51 12.46 -2.40
N SER A 501 2.01 12.45 -1.17
CA SER A 501 1.18 12.49 0.03
C SER A 501 0.30 13.76 0.05
N GLN A 502 0.89 14.94 -0.20
CA GLN A 502 0.17 16.21 -0.22
C GLN A 502 -0.88 16.30 -1.35
N ASP A 503 -0.61 15.78 -2.55
CA ASP A 503 -1.62 15.64 -3.62
C ASP A 503 -2.83 14.82 -3.15
N LEU A 504 -2.57 13.64 -2.58
CA LEU A 504 -3.65 12.75 -2.12
C LEU A 504 -4.46 13.35 -0.98
N PHE A 505 -3.83 13.99 0.00
CA PHE A 505 -4.55 14.68 1.06
C PHE A 505 -5.36 15.87 0.52
N SER A 506 -4.85 16.63 -0.46
CA SER A 506 -5.60 17.73 -1.08
C SER A 506 -6.85 17.20 -1.80
N ARG A 507 -6.72 16.08 -2.51
CA ARG A 507 -7.86 15.40 -3.15
C ARG A 507 -8.82 14.77 -2.14
N ALA A 508 -8.33 14.31 -1.00
CA ALA A 508 -9.16 13.83 0.11
C ALA A 508 -9.95 14.98 0.78
N THR A 509 -9.36 16.17 0.92
CA THR A 509 -10.08 17.38 1.38
C THR A 509 -11.22 17.74 0.43
N LEU A 510 -10.96 17.77 -0.90
CA LEU A 510 -12.01 18.02 -1.90
C LEU A 510 -13.14 16.96 -1.84
N ALA A 511 -12.82 15.70 -1.53
CA ALA A 511 -13.84 14.67 -1.33
C ALA A 511 -14.65 14.90 -0.04
N ALA A 512 -14.04 15.38 1.04
CA ALA A 512 -14.74 15.74 2.28
C ALA A 512 -15.65 16.96 2.10
N GLU A 513 -15.23 17.95 1.31
CA GLU A 513 -16.04 19.13 0.92
C GLU A 513 -17.26 18.75 0.05
N ALA A 514 -17.20 17.63 -0.66
CA ALA A 514 -18.32 17.11 -1.46
C ALA A 514 -19.38 16.35 -0.62
N ILE A 515 -19.10 16.05 0.65
CA ILE A 515 -20.05 15.39 1.56
C ILE A 515 -21.11 16.41 2.00
N LYS A 516 -22.38 16.09 1.75
CA LYS A 516 -23.52 16.99 2.00
C LYS A 516 -24.10 16.87 3.41
N ASP A 517 -24.00 15.70 4.03
CA ASP A 517 -24.46 15.53 5.40
C ASP A 517 -23.46 16.18 6.36
N PRO A 518 -23.88 17.12 7.23
CA PRO A 518 -22.94 17.80 8.12
C PRO A 518 -22.33 16.89 9.19
N GLY A 519 -23.01 15.80 9.58
CA GLY A 519 -22.48 14.79 10.48
C GLY A 519 -21.36 14.00 9.82
N ASP A 520 -21.61 13.45 8.62
CA ASP A 520 -20.60 12.71 7.85
C ASP A 520 -19.40 13.62 7.47
N HIS A 521 -19.62 14.91 7.19
CA HIS A 521 -18.54 15.87 6.94
C HIS A 521 -17.62 16.02 8.17
N LEU A 522 -18.17 16.08 9.38
CA LEU A 522 -17.38 16.09 10.62
C LEU A 522 -16.57 14.79 10.78
N VAL A 523 -17.15 13.63 10.47
CA VAL A 523 -16.44 12.33 10.51
C VAL A 523 -15.29 12.33 9.48
N ALA A 524 -15.52 12.85 8.26
CA ALA A 524 -14.48 12.98 7.24
C ALA A 524 -13.33 13.91 7.67
N LEU A 525 -13.62 15.03 8.33
CA LEU A 525 -12.60 15.90 8.90
C LEU A 525 -11.79 15.21 10.01
N ALA A 526 -12.44 14.37 10.85
CA ALA A 526 -11.74 13.58 11.87
C ALA A 526 -10.80 12.53 11.23
N ILE A 527 -11.24 11.86 10.16
CA ILE A 527 -10.41 10.91 9.40
C ILE A 527 -9.21 11.61 8.74
N LEU A 528 -9.42 12.80 8.16
CA LEU A 528 -8.33 13.62 7.63
C LEU A 528 -7.34 14.02 8.71
N ALA A 529 -7.82 14.48 9.87
CA ALA A 529 -6.96 14.83 11.01
C ALA A 529 -6.15 13.61 11.49
N LYS A 530 -6.79 12.45 11.65
CA LYS A 530 -6.16 11.19 12.00
C LYS A 530 -5.06 10.82 11.00
N HIS A 531 -5.38 10.73 9.71
CA HIS A 531 -4.39 10.29 8.73
C HIS A 531 -3.26 11.32 8.52
N ARG A 532 -3.52 12.63 8.68
CA ARG A 532 -2.47 13.67 8.75
C ARG A 532 -1.54 13.45 9.94
N ALA A 533 -2.10 13.23 11.14
CA ALA A 533 -1.33 12.95 12.34
C ALA A 533 -0.54 11.63 12.24
N GLU A 534 -1.17 10.53 11.79
CA GLU A 534 -0.50 9.26 11.51
C GLU A 534 0.63 9.44 10.46
N GLY A 535 0.50 10.39 9.54
CA GLY A 535 1.53 10.76 8.55
C GLY A 535 2.64 11.69 9.07
N GLY A 536 2.54 12.20 10.30
CA GLY A 536 3.51 13.13 10.90
C GLY A 536 3.21 14.62 10.68
N ASP A 537 2.10 14.97 10.02
CA ASP A 537 1.68 16.34 9.75
C ASP A 537 0.88 16.90 10.94
N THR A 538 1.58 17.14 12.05
CA THR A 538 1.01 17.55 13.35
C THR A 538 0.33 18.92 13.29
N THR A 539 0.83 19.84 12.48
CA THR A 539 0.29 21.20 12.32
C THR A 539 -1.05 21.18 11.59
N THR A 540 -1.15 20.46 10.47
CA THR A 540 -2.43 20.33 9.74
C THR A 540 -3.44 19.52 10.53
N ALA A 541 -3.02 18.46 11.24
CA ALA A 541 -3.89 17.70 12.13
C ALA A 541 -4.49 18.55 13.26
N LYS A 542 -3.68 19.37 13.96
CA LYS A 542 -4.15 20.33 14.97
C LYS A 542 -5.13 21.36 14.40
N SER A 543 -4.86 21.87 13.20
CA SER A 543 -5.75 22.81 12.52
C SER A 543 -7.11 22.19 12.17
N LEU A 544 -7.11 20.95 11.66
CA LEU A 544 -8.34 20.20 11.37
C LEU A 544 -9.14 19.89 12.64
N LEU A 545 -8.50 19.43 13.72
CA LEU A 545 -9.16 19.19 15.01
C LEU A 545 -9.77 20.48 15.60
N SER A 546 -9.07 21.60 15.47
CA SER A 546 -9.55 22.93 15.90
C SER A 546 -10.75 23.42 15.08
N THR A 547 -10.75 23.14 13.77
CA THR A 547 -11.84 23.49 12.85
C THR A 547 -13.07 22.64 13.13
N LEU A 548 -12.86 21.34 13.31
CA LEU A 548 -13.88 20.37 13.69
C LEU A 548 -14.55 20.74 15.02
N ALA A 549 -13.79 21.12 16.05
CA ALA A 549 -14.34 21.55 17.33
C ALA A 549 -15.30 22.74 17.17
N LYS A 550 -14.90 23.78 16.42
CA LYS A 550 -15.75 24.95 16.13
C LYS A 550 -17.01 24.60 15.33
N GLN A 551 -16.92 23.67 14.38
CA GLN A 551 -18.09 23.22 13.64
C GLN A 551 -19.05 22.44 14.56
N MET A 552 -18.55 21.59 15.46
CA MET A 552 -19.35 20.87 16.45
C MET A 552 -20.16 21.81 17.37
N GLU A 553 -19.62 22.97 17.76
CA GLU A 553 -20.35 23.98 18.56
C GLU A 553 -21.64 24.48 17.88
N SER A 554 -21.66 24.48 16.54
CA SER A 554 -22.81 24.92 15.73
C SER A 554 -23.70 23.77 15.24
N PHE A 555 -23.26 22.52 15.37
CA PHE A 555 -24.02 21.34 14.98
C PHE A 555 -25.18 21.07 15.96
N ARG A 556 -26.37 20.79 15.41
CA ARG A 556 -27.62 20.60 16.18
C ARG A 556 -28.20 19.19 16.09
N GLY A 557 -27.50 18.25 15.44
CA GLY A 557 -27.90 16.85 15.34
C GLY A 557 -27.26 15.97 16.41
N GLN A 558 -27.57 14.68 16.37
CA GLN A 558 -26.83 13.66 17.12
C GLN A 558 -25.50 13.39 16.41
N PHE A 559 -24.38 13.37 17.13
CA PHE A 559 -23.09 13.02 16.56
C PHE A 559 -22.99 11.51 16.29
N PRO A 560 -22.50 11.08 15.10
CA PRO A 560 -22.15 9.68 14.86
C PRO A 560 -21.03 9.25 15.82
N GLU A 561 -21.12 8.06 16.41
CA GLU A 561 -20.12 7.59 17.37
C GLU A 561 -18.71 7.43 16.75
N ALA A 562 -18.65 7.09 15.46
CA ALA A 562 -17.42 7.08 14.67
C ALA A 562 -16.67 8.43 14.67
N LEU A 563 -17.36 9.56 14.91
CA LEU A 563 -16.72 10.86 15.11
C LEU A 563 -15.83 10.85 16.36
N ALA A 564 -16.35 10.38 17.49
CA ALA A 564 -15.59 10.29 18.74
C ALA A 564 -14.41 9.31 18.59
N GLN A 565 -14.63 8.15 17.94
CA GLN A 565 -13.55 7.20 17.65
C GLN A 565 -12.43 7.85 16.82
N HIS A 566 -12.75 8.45 15.68
CA HIS A 566 -11.72 9.03 14.81
C HIS A 566 -11.04 10.26 15.42
N ARG A 567 -11.72 11.01 16.31
CA ARG A 567 -11.09 12.06 17.12
C ARG A 567 -10.11 11.46 18.15
N ALA A 568 -10.49 10.40 18.85
CA ALA A 568 -9.60 9.69 19.78
C ALA A 568 -8.32 9.22 19.08
N GLU A 569 -8.49 8.56 17.93
CA GLU A 569 -7.39 8.09 17.08
C GLU A 569 -6.52 9.26 16.56
N ALA A 570 -7.12 10.39 16.18
CA ALA A 570 -6.39 11.57 15.73
C ALA A 570 -5.56 12.24 16.83
N PHE A 571 -6.14 12.43 18.03
CA PHE A 571 -5.41 12.96 19.19
C PHE A 571 -4.28 12.00 19.61
N SER A 572 -4.53 10.68 19.59
CA SER A 572 -3.52 9.64 19.88
C SER A 572 -2.33 9.68 18.91
N ALA A 573 -2.62 9.67 17.61
CA ALA A 573 -1.57 9.75 16.59
C ALA A 573 -0.79 11.08 16.66
N LEU A 574 -1.47 12.18 16.99
CA LEU A 574 -0.85 13.49 17.20
C LEU A 574 0.10 13.44 18.41
N ALA A 575 -0.37 12.91 19.54
CA ALA A 575 0.40 12.74 20.77
C ALA A 575 1.66 11.90 20.56
N LEU A 576 1.57 10.79 19.83
CA LEU A 576 2.71 9.95 19.46
C LEU A 576 3.79 10.75 18.71
N ASN A 577 3.41 11.52 17.68
CA ASN A 577 4.40 12.29 16.92
C ASN A 577 5.02 13.43 17.75
N LEU A 578 4.26 14.06 18.65
CA LEU A 578 4.80 15.03 19.61
C LEU A 578 5.77 14.37 20.61
N ALA A 579 5.49 13.16 21.08
CA ALA A 579 6.39 12.39 21.95
C ALA A 579 7.69 12.01 21.24
N ILE A 580 7.63 11.61 19.96
CA ILE A 580 8.80 11.37 19.10
C ILE A 580 9.64 12.66 18.94
N LEU A 581 8.99 13.81 18.77
CA LEU A 581 9.63 15.14 18.74
C LEU A 581 10.11 15.63 20.13
N ARG A 582 9.94 14.83 21.18
CA ARG A 582 10.28 15.14 22.59
C ARG A 582 9.47 16.27 23.23
N GLU A 583 8.37 16.69 22.61
CA GLU A 583 7.39 17.64 23.17
C GLU A 583 6.49 16.96 24.22
N THR A 584 7.10 16.41 25.28
CA THR A 584 6.44 15.50 26.24
C THR A 584 5.22 16.08 26.94
N ALA A 585 5.25 17.36 27.32
CA ALA A 585 4.11 18.03 27.95
C ALA A 585 2.92 18.17 26.99
N ALA A 586 3.18 18.51 25.72
CA ALA A 586 2.15 18.55 24.69
C ALA A 586 1.60 17.14 24.40
N ALA A 587 2.48 16.15 24.26
CA ALA A 587 2.08 14.76 24.06
C ALA A 587 1.14 14.23 25.17
N ARG A 588 1.41 14.53 26.44
CA ARG A 588 0.49 14.22 27.55
C ARG A 588 -0.89 14.86 27.37
N SER A 589 -0.93 16.14 27.02
CA SER A 589 -2.18 16.87 26.81
C SER A 589 -3.01 16.24 25.68
N GLU A 590 -2.38 15.87 24.56
CA GLU A 590 -3.07 15.23 23.45
C GLU A 590 -3.48 13.77 23.78
N PHE A 591 -2.68 13.00 24.54
CA PHE A 591 -3.08 11.66 25.01
C PHE A 591 -4.26 11.72 25.99
N ALA A 592 -4.31 12.72 26.87
CA ALA A 592 -5.46 12.96 27.74
C ALA A 592 -6.71 13.34 26.92
N ALA A 593 -6.56 14.20 25.90
CA ALA A 593 -7.65 14.53 24.97
C ALA A 593 -8.13 13.30 24.18
N ALA A 594 -7.22 12.41 23.76
CA ALA A 594 -7.56 11.13 23.13
C ALA A 594 -8.39 10.26 24.07
N PHE A 595 -7.96 10.08 25.32
CA PHE A 595 -8.68 9.27 26.30
C PHE A 595 -10.08 9.82 26.61
N PHE A 596 -10.23 11.15 26.75
CA PHE A 596 -11.54 11.78 26.92
C PHE A 596 -12.50 11.48 25.75
N GLN A 597 -12.01 11.41 24.51
CA GLN A 597 -12.84 10.96 23.37
C GLN A 597 -13.21 9.46 23.47
N VAL A 598 -12.35 8.62 24.07
CA VAL A 598 -12.64 7.19 24.29
C VAL A 598 -13.71 7.00 25.38
N GLU A 599 -13.67 7.77 26.46
CA GLU A 599 -14.70 7.72 27.51
C GLU A 599 -16.10 8.13 26.98
N ALA A 600 -16.15 8.98 25.96
CA ALA A 600 -17.39 9.37 25.29
C ALA A 600 -18.00 8.29 24.37
N LEU A 601 -17.27 7.21 24.07
CA LEU A 601 -17.79 6.07 23.30
C LEU A 601 -18.72 5.23 24.18
N THR A 602 -19.93 4.96 23.71
CA THR A 602 -20.95 4.17 24.39
C THR A 602 -20.83 2.68 24.09
N GLU A 603 -20.53 2.32 22.83
CA GLU A 603 -20.43 0.93 22.38
C GLU A 603 -19.17 0.26 22.91
N PRO A 604 -19.28 -0.83 23.72
CA PRO A 604 -18.12 -1.46 24.37
C PRO A 604 -17.04 -1.90 23.38
N ALA A 605 -17.44 -2.41 22.21
CA ALA A 605 -16.50 -2.86 21.19
C ALA A 605 -15.75 -1.69 20.53
N MET A 606 -16.43 -0.56 20.28
CA MET A 606 -15.78 0.63 19.74
C MET A 606 -14.82 1.25 20.76
N ARG A 607 -15.23 1.30 22.04
CA ARG A 607 -14.40 1.75 23.16
C ARG A 607 -13.13 0.88 23.32
N ALA A 608 -13.26 -0.44 23.31
CA ALA A 608 -12.12 -1.37 23.40
C ALA A 608 -11.15 -1.23 22.21
N ASN A 609 -11.67 -1.12 20.98
CA ASN A 609 -10.85 -0.87 19.79
C ASN A 609 -10.06 0.46 19.90
N ALA A 610 -10.70 1.53 20.37
CA ALA A 610 -10.07 2.83 20.55
C ALA A 610 -9.01 2.80 21.68
N LEU A 611 -9.28 2.10 22.80
CA LEU A 611 -8.29 1.88 23.87
C LEU A 611 -7.05 1.15 23.36
N LEU A 612 -7.19 0.10 22.54
CA LEU A 612 -6.06 -0.62 21.96
C LEU A 612 -5.26 0.24 20.98
N TYR A 613 -5.93 1.10 20.21
CA TYR A 613 -5.26 2.09 19.35
C TYR A 613 -4.42 3.07 20.19
N VAL A 614 -4.99 3.64 21.26
CA VAL A 614 -4.28 4.55 22.18
C VAL A 614 -3.13 3.84 22.89
N ALA A 615 -3.35 2.61 23.37
CA ALA A 615 -2.32 1.79 24.01
C ALA A 615 -1.12 1.54 23.08
N ARG A 616 -1.38 1.21 21.80
CA ARG A 616 -0.33 1.03 20.78
C ARG A 616 0.49 2.30 20.60
N ASP A 617 -0.15 3.46 20.50
CA ASP A 617 0.56 4.72 20.28
C ASP A 617 1.35 5.17 21.51
N ILE A 618 0.83 4.95 22.73
CA ILE A 618 1.57 5.18 23.98
C ILE A 618 2.77 4.23 24.10
N ALA A 619 2.63 2.96 23.67
CA ALA A 619 3.75 2.01 23.61
C ALA A 619 4.84 2.45 22.62
N LEU A 620 4.45 2.90 21.42
CA LEU A 620 5.37 3.46 20.41
C LEU A 620 6.05 4.76 20.88
N ALA A 621 5.38 5.54 21.72
CA ALA A 621 5.95 6.72 22.38
C ALA A 621 6.90 6.38 23.55
N GLY A 622 6.96 5.10 23.96
CA GLY A 622 7.91 4.58 24.94
C GLY A 622 7.34 4.25 26.33
N ASP A 623 6.10 4.62 26.64
CA ASP A 623 5.47 4.32 27.94
C ASP A 623 4.75 2.96 27.91
N ARG A 624 5.55 1.89 27.97
CA ARG A 624 5.03 0.52 27.99
C ARG A 624 4.12 0.23 29.19
N GLN A 625 4.27 0.93 30.31
CA GLN A 625 3.50 0.66 31.52
C GLN A 625 2.08 1.23 31.44
N ALA A 626 1.91 2.49 31.01
CA ALA A 626 0.59 3.05 30.76
C ALA A 626 -0.12 2.30 29.63
N ALA A 627 0.61 1.97 28.55
CA ALA A 627 0.09 1.20 27.44
C ALA A 627 -0.44 -0.19 27.84
N ALA A 628 0.30 -0.93 28.67
CA ALA A 628 -0.13 -2.24 29.15
C ALA A 628 -1.40 -2.17 30.03
N LYS A 629 -1.55 -1.11 30.85
CA LYS A 629 -2.78 -0.88 31.63
C LYS A 629 -4.00 -0.66 30.74
N LEU A 630 -3.87 0.16 29.69
CA LEU A 630 -4.96 0.40 28.74
C LEU A 630 -5.31 -0.85 27.93
N ALA A 631 -4.30 -1.60 27.45
CA ALA A 631 -4.53 -2.84 26.71
C ALA A 631 -5.26 -3.88 27.57
N ALA A 632 -4.88 -4.03 28.84
CA ALA A 632 -5.57 -4.92 29.80
C ALA A 632 -7.01 -4.46 30.09
N ALA A 633 -7.27 -3.15 30.16
CA ALA A 633 -8.63 -2.63 30.33
C ALA A 633 -9.52 -2.87 29.09
N ALA A 634 -8.94 -2.84 27.89
CA ALA A 634 -9.63 -3.16 26.64
C ALA A 634 -9.87 -4.66 26.42
N THR A 635 -9.07 -5.51 27.07
CA THR A 635 -9.12 -6.97 26.96
C THR A 635 -9.16 -7.60 28.35
N PRO A 636 -10.26 -7.40 29.11
CA PRO A 636 -10.42 -8.02 30.43
C PRO A 636 -10.28 -9.55 30.29
N LYS A 637 -9.58 -10.18 31.23
CA LYS A 637 -9.41 -11.63 31.24
C LYS A 637 -10.74 -12.31 31.60
N ASP A 638 -11.07 -13.36 30.85
CA ASP A 638 -12.11 -14.34 31.16
C ASP A 638 -11.83 -15.02 32.53
#